data_AF-A0A7Y2E0E3-F1
#
_entry.id   AF-A0A7Y2E0E3-F1
#
_cell.length_a   1.000
_cell.length_b   1.000
_cell.length_c   1.000
_cell.angle_alpha   90.00
_cell.angle_beta   90.00
_cell.angle_gamma   90.00
#
_symmetry.space_group_name_H-M   'P 1'
#
loop_
_entity.id
_entity.type
_entity.pdbx_description
1 polymer ?
#
loop_
_entity_poly.entity_id
_entity_poly.type
_entity_poly.pdbx_seq_one_letter_code
_entity_poly.pdbx_strand_id
1 'polypeptide(L)'
;SHNNYSFVSSNDFLKSKDSILYAIHVIPDLYPTISVEQQRDSFSTKQIFFKGVIKDDYGFKDLKFVYKYVNSPDAIAKSSETFSEVIKINKTANQEQFFYYWDLNQMNIDPGDYLEYYFEVWDNDGVNGSKSARSQSKLFKAPSLRELAQQSDKRNDDLKKDLEETIKKSKEIQEKIDDASKRLLNKKELNYDDRKRIEDLLKQHKEVEQVVKNMQNQNQQNQQMKQEYKKFSPEIAEKQSQLQELFEKLMSEEMKEKMAELEKLLSEMNKDKVQKMLEDMKFDEKSLEEEMDRTLELFKQLEMEQKLNELTENLDELAKKQEELAQKSEDGKENSEDLKEKQDQLNKEFDDLKKDLDEIEKENDDLEFPAEISDTEKEEESIGEEMQNSSEQLDKNKKSKASQSQKKAAQEMKQMAQKIQQGMQAGAQEQMSEDLEALRALLENLIKFSFDQEALMDDIKKVNINDPKYVVLSQTQRKLKDDAQVLKDSLYALSRRVFQIQSTVNREIASINQNIESSIGLLQDRKKEKARSEQQYVMTSVNNLALLLSEAMQQMQEDMAEGMPGSQQCSKPGGKPGSTAGQMKKLQEQLNKQIEAMKKGMEKGKGKEKGEKPGQGGKGGMSEQLARMAAQQEAIRNEMQKLNQLQNKDGKGSLGNLDELAKKMEETETDLVNKRITQETLKRQEEILTRLLEAEKAERERELDNKRESAEPDQHAIKSPSNFEEYKKLKMREVELLKTIPPTLNPFYKNLVNYYFQSLDNK
;
A
#
# COMPACT_ATOMS: atom_id res chain seq x y z
N SER A 1 6.36 53.14 46.21
CA SER A 1 6.58 54.16 47.25
C SER A 1 8.00 54.68 47.10
N HIS A 2 8.19 56.01 47.01
CA HIS A 2 9.53 56.60 46.91
C HIS A 2 10.12 56.69 48.31
N ASN A 3 10.85 55.66 48.72
CA ASN A 3 11.64 55.72 49.95
C ASN A 3 12.90 56.50 49.63
N ASN A 4 12.95 57.75 50.08
CA ASN A 4 14.15 58.57 49.95
C ASN A 4 15.05 58.30 51.15
N TYR A 5 16.34 58.11 50.89
CA TYR A 5 17.35 58.06 51.94
C TYR A 5 18.42 59.11 51.66
N SER A 6 18.97 59.68 52.72
CA SER A 6 19.98 60.73 52.60
C SER A 6 21.21 60.36 53.40
N PHE A 7 22.38 60.51 52.80
CA PHE A 7 23.63 60.49 53.56
C PHE A 7 23.91 61.88 54.09
N VAL A 8 24.18 61.98 55.39
CA VAL A 8 24.60 63.22 56.06
C VAL A 8 25.99 63.00 56.62
N SER A 9 26.97 63.72 56.09
CA SER A 9 28.34 63.69 56.61
C SER A 9 28.47 64.63 57.82
N SER A 10 29.04 64.15 58.92
CA SER A 10 29.34 64.98 60.11
C SER A 10 30.75 64.73 60.61
N ASN A 11 31.43 65.77 61.11
CA ASN A 11 32.64 65.63 61.93
C ASN A 11 32.57 66.54 63.17
N ASP A 12 33.58 66.46 64.04
CA ASP A 12 33.62 67.16 65.33
C ASP A 12 33.64 68.70 65.22
N PHE A 13 34.01 69.24 64.05
CA PHE A 13 34.13 70.69 63.81
C PHE A 13 33.05 71.25 62.86
N LEU A 14 32.27 70.39 62.21
CA LEU A 14 31.24 70.75 61.23
C LEU A 14 30.07 69.75 61.30
N LYS A 15 28.93 70.23 61.82
CA LYS A 15 27.61 69.64 61.56
C LYS A 15 26.96 70.39 60.40
N SER A 16 27.40 70.16 59.16
CA SER A 16 26.72 70.72 57.98
C SER A 16 25.46 69.93 57.63
N LYS A 17 24.44 70.67 57.15
CA LYS A 17 23.13 70.19 56.67
C LYS A 17 23.13 69.98 55.14
N ASP A 18 24.21 69.49 54.56
CA ASP A 18 24.22 69.19 53.13
C ASP A 18 24.05 67.68 52.95
N SER A 19 22.87 67.28 52.48
CA SER A 19 22.45 65.88 52.41
C SER A 19 22.15 65.52 50.97
N ILE A 20 22.88 64.54 50.43
CA ILE A 20 22.57 64.02 49.09
C ILE A 20 21.35 63.12 49.23
N LEU A 21 20.23 63.55 48.64
CA LEU A 21 18.98 62.80 48.62
C LEU A 21 19.03 61.78 47.47
N TYR A 22 18.96 60.50 47.81
CA TYR A 22 18.78 59.42 46.87
C TYR A 22 17.34 58.93 46.94
N ALA A 23 16.68 58.83 45.79
CA ALA A 23 15.37 58.23 45.68
C ALA A 23 15.52 56.74 45.36
N ILE A 24 14.94 55.87 46.20
CA ILE A 24 14.82 54.45 45.87
C ILE A 24 13.57 54.28 45.03
N HIS A 25 13.79 53.95 43.76
CA HIS A 25 12.73 53.49 42.86
C HIS A 25 12.68 51.97 42.91
N VAL A 26 11.61 51.43 43.49
CA VAL A 26 11.33 49.99 43.46
C VAL A 26 10.51 49.71 42.21
N ILE A 27 11.08 48.95 41.28
CA ILE A 27 10.38 48.43 40.11
C ILE A 27 9.88 47.02 40.48
N PRO A 28 8.56 46.76 40.46
CA PRO A 28 8.04 45.44 40.74
C PRO A 28 8.41 44.48 39.62
N ASP A 29 8.84 43.29 40.00
CA ASP A 29 9.19 42.20 39.09
C ASP A 29 7.94 41.63 38.41
N LEU A 30 7.95 41.60 37.07
CA LEU A 30 6.77 41.25 36.27
C LEU A 30 6.57 39.73 36.19
N TYR A 31 5.47 39.31 35.58
CA TYR A 31 5.27 37.89 35.23
C TYR A 31 5.89 37.64 33.85
N PRO A 32 6.45 36.44 33.62
CA PRO A 32 6.92 36.06 32.31
C PRO A 32 5.73 36.03 31.32
N THR A 33 6.00 36.18 30.03
CA THR A 33 4.99 36.05 28.98
C THR A 33 5.38 34.97 28.00
N ILE A 34 4.37 34.25 27.48
CA ILE A 34 4.56 33.16 26.52
C ILE A 34 3.51 33.25 25.40
N SER A 35 3.96 33.14 24.16
CA SER A 35 3.11 33.01 22.97
C SER A 35 3.54 31.78 22.18
N VAL A 36 2.58 30.99 21.69
CA VAL A 36 2.85 29.71 21.00
C VAL A 36 1.95 29.54 19.78
N GLU A 37 2.57 29.28 18.64
CA GLU A 37 1.96 28.87 17.39
C GLU A 37 2.11 27.36 17.19
N GLN A 38 1.12 26.73 16.55
CA GLN A 38 1.10 25.29 16.30
C GLN A 38 0.89 25.03 14.82
N GLN A 39 1.60 24.03 14.30
CA GLN A 39 1.39 23.46 12.98
C GLN A 39 1.30 21.93 13.08
N ARG A 40 0.40 21.31 12.31
CA ARG A 40 0.26 19.85 12.22
C ARG A 40 0.89 19.35 10.92
N ASP A 41 1.35 18.12 10.94
CA ASP A 41 1.77 17.43 9.71
C ASP A 41 0.55 17.10 8.83
N SER A 42 0.72 17.08 7.51
CA SER A 42 -0.34 16.77 6.55
C SER A 42 -0.56 15.26 6.36
N PHE A 43 0.46 14.46 6.65
CA PHE A 43 0.46 13.00 6.50
C PHE A 43 0.21 12.29 7.84
N SER A 44 0.54 12.91 8.98
CA SER A 44 0.29 12.34 10.32
C SER A 44 -0.47 13.27 11.25
N THR A 45 -1.60 12.80 11.79
CA THR A 45 -2.34 13.51 12.84
C THR A 45 -1.67 13.42 14.20
N LYS A 46 -0.71 12.50 14.35
CA LYS A 46 0.06 12.26 15.58
C LYS A 46 1.33 13.11 15.69
N GLN A 47 1.67 13.89 14.67
CA GLN A 47 2.86 14.75 14.67
C GLN A 47 2.49 16.23 14.77
N ILE A 48 2.90 16.87 15.87
CA ILE A 48 2.58 18.27 16.15
C ILE A 48 3.84 19.08 16.39
N PHE A 49 3.95 20.21 15.68
CA PHE A 49 5.06 21.14 15.79
C PHE A 49 4.62 22.43 16.47
N PHE A 50 5.45 22.93 17.38
CA PHE A 50 5.23 24.16 18.12
C PHE A 50 6.38 25.14 17.95
N LYS A 51 6.03 26.41 17.76
CA LYS A 51 6.94 27.57 17.79
C LYS A 51 6.45 28.52 18.85
N GLY A 52 7.29 28.90 19.80
CA GLY A 52 6.89 29.85 20.83
C GLY A 52 7.96 30.86 21.17
N VAL A 53 7.53 31.99 21.73
CA VAL A 53 8.40 33.06 22.23
C VAL A 53 8.08 33.29 23.71
N ILE A 54 9.11 33.25 24.54
CA ILE A 54 9.05 33.60 25.96
C ILE A 54 9.78 34.92 26.21
N LYS A 55 9.24 35.76 27.12
CA LYS A 55 9.85 37.04 27.53
C LYS A 55 9.75 37.25 29.02
N ASP A 56 10.80 37.77 29.61
CA ASP A 56 10.92 38.10 31.03
C ASP A 56 11.93 39.24 31.23
N ASP A 57 11.79 40.01 32.32
CA ASP A 57 12.65 41.14 32.63
C ASP A 57 13.97 40.74 33.31
N TYR A 58 14.00 39.63 34.05
CA TYR A 58 15.16 39.18 34.82
C TYR A 58 15.68 37.79 34.42
N GLY A 59 14.92 37.05 33.61
CA GLY A 59 15.32 35.79 32.98
C GLY A 59 14.49 34.60 33.45
N PHE A 60 14.74 33.45 32.85
CA PHE A 60 13.89 32.27 33.02
C PHE A 60 14.49 31.23 33.97
N LYS A 61 13.65 30.53 34.72
CA LYS A 61 14.05 29.36 35.49
C LYS A 61 13.82 28.06 34.74
N ASP A 62 12.63 27.91 34.17
CA ASP A 62 12.20 26.68 33.51
C ASP A 62 11.11 26.93 32.46
N LEU A 63 11.08 26.10 31.42
CA LEU A 63 9.99 26.02 30.45
C LEU A 63 9.59 24.56 30.33
N LYS A 64 8.29 24.28 30.54
CA LYS A 64 7.75 22.93 30.49
C LYS A 64 6.63 22.83 29.46
N PHE A 65 6.63 21.74 28.72
CA PHE A 65 5.43 21.26 28.03
C PHE A 65 4.66 20.36 28.99
N VAL A 66 3.36 20.61 29.15
CA VAL A 66 2.50 19.87 30.07
C VAL A 66 1.32 19.30 29.29
N TYR A 67 1.00 18.03 29.51
CA TYR A 67 -0.19 17.39 28.94
C TYR A 67 -0.88 16.47 29.95
N LYS A 68 -2.18 16.25 29.75
CA LYS A 68 -2.99 15.32 30.55
C LYS A 68 -4.10 14.70 29.72
N TYR A 69 -4.44 13.45 30.04
CA TYR A 69 -5.59 12.75 29.46
C TYR A 69 -6.90 13.33 30.01
N VAL A 70 -7.94 13.46 29.20
CA VAL A 70 -9.25 13.96 29.64
C VAL A 70 -10.34 13.04 29.12
N ASN A 71 -11.30 12.67 29.97
CA ASN A 71 -12.34 11.70 29.62
C ASN A 71 -13.49 12.32 28.79
N SER A 72 -13.60 13.65 28.76
CA SER A 72 -14.60 14.39 27.97
C SER A 72 -14.20 15.87 27.85
N PRO A 73 -14.59 16.57 26.77
CA PRO A 73 -14.35 18.02 26.60
C PRO A 73 -14.94 18.87 27.74
N ASP A 74 -15.98 18.40 28.43
CA ASP A 74 -16.61 19.09 29.58
C ASP A 74 -16.14 18.57 30.95
N ALA A 75 -15.40 17.46 30.99
CA ALA A 75 -14.96 16.83 32.23
C ALA A 75 -13.57 17.31 32.65
N ILE A 76 -13.49 18.55 33.12
CA ILE A 76 -12.26 19.15 33.69
C ILE A 76 -11.85 18.45 35.03
N ALA A 77 -12.67 17.56 35.60
CA ALA A 77 -12.65 17.31 37.04
C ALA A 77 -12.46 15.86 37.55
N LYS A 78 -12.01 14.88 36.74
CA LYS A 78 -11.60 13.57 37.29
C LYS A 78 -10.14 13.29 36.99
N SER A 79 -9.37 13.10 38.05
CA SER A 79 -7.91 13.03 38.12
C SER A 79 -7.27 12.16 37.04
N SER A 80 -6.78 12.79 35.98
CA SER A 80 -5.82 12.21 35.06
C SER A 80 -4.40 12.52 35.53
N GLU A 81 -3.49 11.56 35.40
CA GLU A 81 -2.07 11.83 35.59
C GLU A 81 -1.63 12.99 34.67
N THR A 82 -0.88 13.94 35.23
CA THR A 82 -0.34 15.08 34.51
C THR A 82 1.13 14.80 34.21
N PHE A 83 1.48 14.87 32.94
CA PHE A 83 2.83 14.63 32.44
C PHE A 83 3.46 15.96 32.06
N SER A 84 4.77 16.09 32.30
CA SER A 84 5.50 17.31 31.95
C SER A 84 6.89 16.99 31.44
N GLU A 85 7.28 17.68 30.37
CA GLU A 85 8.62 17.60 29.78
C GLU A 85 9.32 18.95 29.85
N VAL A 86 10.59 18.94 30.24
CA VAL A 86 11.40 20.16 30.35
C VAL A 86 12.03 20.50 29.01
N ILE A 87 11.81 21.74 28.56
CA ILE A 87 12.38 22.28 27.33
C ILE A 87 13.62 23.09 27.67
N LYS A 88 14.73 22.79 26.99
CA LYS A 88 15.99 23.51 27.19
C LYS A 88 15.86 24.94 26.67
N ILE A 89 16.11 25.91 27.56
CA ILE A 89 16.10 27.34 27.30
C ILE A 89 17.34 28.01 27.92
N ASN A 90 17.76 29.15 27.37
CA ASN A 90 18.72 30.06 27.96
C ASN A 90 18.11 30.88 29.10
N LYS A 91 18.37 30.41 30.31
CA LYS A 91 17.93 30.99 31.59
C LYS A 91 18.37 32.45 31.84
N THR A 92 19.36 32.94 31.13
CA THR A 92 19.93 34.29 31.33
C THR A 92 19.44 35.32 30.32
N ALA A 93 18.67 34.90 29.31
CA ALA A 93 18.10 35.80 28.32
C ALA A 93 16.77 36.40 28.81
N ASN A 94 16.49 37.63 28.39
CA ASN A 94 15.21 38.32 28.66
C ASN A 94 14.13 37.95 27.61
N GLN A 95 14.54 37.35 26.50
CA GLN A 95 13.64 36.86 25.47
C GLN A 95 14.29 35.67 24.77
N GLU A 96 13.50 34.64 24.49
CA GLU A 96 13.96 33.47 23.75
C GLU A 96 12.83 32.87 22.91
N GLN A 97 13.20 32.34 21.75
CA GLN A 97 12.32 31.56 20.90
C GLN A 97 12.63 30.08 21.09
N PHE A 98 11.60 29.29 21.37
CA PHE A 98 11.69 27.86 21.55
C PHE A 98 10.89 27.12 20.48
N PHE A 99 11.27 25.87 20.28
CA PHE A 99 10.62 24.97 19.35
C PHE A 99 10.46 23.61 20.02
N TYR A 100 9.31 23.01 19.84
CA TYR A 100 9.00 21.71 20.43
C TYR A 100 8.28 20.84 19.40
N TYR A 101 8.76 19.62 19.24
CA TYR A 101 8.15 18.59 18.41
C TYR A 101 7.51 17.59 19.36
N TRP A 102 6.22 17.34 19.17
CA TRP A 102 5.47 16.39 19.95
C TRP A 102 5.05 15.24 19.05
N ASP A 103 5.60 14.07 19.35
CA ASP A 103 5.32 12.82 18.67
C ASP A 103 4.35 11.97 19.50
N LEU A 104 3.09 12.00 19.10
CA LEU A 104 2.02 11.24 19.75
C LEU A 104 2.12 9.74 19.43
N ASN A 105 2.95 9.30 18.48
CA ASN A 105 3.15 7.87 18.20
C ASN A 105 3.87 7.14 19.33
N GLN A 106 4.66 7.88 20.12
CA GLN A 106 5.34 7.34 21.30
C GLN A 106 4.40 7.20 22.49
N MET A 107 3.16 7.69 22.35
CA MET A 107 2.12 7.65 23.37
C MET A 107 1.09 6.60 22.97
N ASN A 108 0.63 5.83 23.95
CA ASN A 108 -0.41 4.82 23.75
C ASN A 108 -1.78 5.51 23.82
N ILE A 109 -2.12 6.28 22.78
CA ILE A 109 -3.38 7.04 22.68
C ILE A 109 -4.40 6.17 21.96
N ASP A 110 -5.51 5.90 22.63
CA ASP A 110 -6.59 5.09 22.07
C ASP A 110 -7.53 5.99 21.23
N PRO A 111 -8.21 5.43 20.20
CA PRO A 111 -9.20 6.17 19.42
C PRO A 111 -10.30 6.78 20.30
N GLY A 112 -10.57 8.07 20.12
CA GLY A 112 -11.57 8.82 20.90
C GLY A 112 -11.03 9.50 22.17
N ASP A 113 -9.76 9.28 22.54
CA ASP A 113 -9.14 9.97 23.68
C ASP A 113 -9.01 11.48 23.46
N TYR A 114 -9.06 12.23 24.57
CA TYR A 114 -8.76 13.65 24.59
C TYR A 114 -7.49 13.93 25.38
N LEU A 115 -6.66 14.83 24.86
CA LEU A 115 -5.45 15.32 25.51
C LEU A 115 -5.51 16.84 25.62
N GLU A 116 -5.51 17.36 26.85
CA GLU A 116 -5.28 18.79 27.07
C GLU A 116 -3.79 19.04 27.22
N TYR A 117 -3.24 20.02 26.51
CA TYR A 117 -1.84 20.40 26.61
C TYR A 117 -1.62 21.92 26.59
N TYR A 118 -0.54 22.35 27.23
CA TYR A 118 -0.09 23.74 27.28
C TYR A 118 1.41 23.84 27.61
N PHE A 119 1.99 25.02 27.39
CA PHE A 119 3.35 25.35 27.82
C PHE A 119 3.31 26.24 29.06
N GLU A 120 4.19 26.00 30.02
CA GLU A 120 4.32 26.80 31.24
C GLU A 120 5.76 27.27 31.41
N VAL A 121 5.96 28.59 31.52
CA VAL A 121 7.24 29.23 31.76
C VAL A 121 7.30 29.79 33.18
N TRP A 122 8.45 29.67 33.83
CA TRP A 122 8.72 30.19 35.17
C TRP A 122 9.85 31.22 35.11
N ASP A 123 9.67 32.34 35.81
CA ASP A 123 10.72 33.34 36.02
C ASP A 123 11.80 32.83 37.00
N ASN A 124 12.89 33.59 37.13
CA ASN A 124 13.98 33.28 38.04
C ASN A 124 13.88 33.96 39.42
N ASP A 125 12.71 34.47 39.82
CA ASP A 125 12.53 35.11 41.14
C ASP A 125 12.74 34.07 42.25
N GLY A 126 13.88 34.17 42.92
CA GLY A 126 14.24 33.33 44.06
C GLY A 126 13.87 33.94 45.41
N VAL A 127 13.48 35.21 45.46
CA VAL A 127 13.24 35.97 46.70
C VAL A 127 11.77 35.92 47.11
N ASN A 128 10.84 36.15 46.17
CA ASN A 128 9.39 36.08 46.44
C ASN A 128 8.78 34.72 46.04
N GLY A 129 9.58 33.87 45.39
CA GLY A 129 9.13 32.63 44.77
C GLY A 129 8.81 32.84 43.29
N SER A 130 9.26 31.89 42.47
CA SER A 130 9.21 32.04 41.02
C SER A 130 7.75 32.14 40.55
N LYS A 131 7.44 33.12 39.70
CA LYS A 131 6.10 33.27 39.11
C LYS A 131 6.03 32.51 37.80
N SER A 132 4.82 32.10 37.41
CA SER A 132 4.60 31.34 36.18
C SER A 132 3.56 31.97 35.27
N ALA A 133 3.70 31.70 33.98
CA ALA A 133 2.72 32.01 32.95
C ALA A 133 2.52 30.82 32.01
N ARG A 134 1.28 30.67 31.50
CA ARG A 134 0.88 29.55 30.64
C ARG A 134 0.46 30.04 29.26
N SER A 135 0.73 29.24 28.25
CA SER A 135 0.10 29.40 26.94
C SER A 135 -1.39 29.06 27.01
N GLN A 136 -2.15 29.42 25.99
CA GLN A 136 -3.53 28.96 25.84
C GLN A 136 -3.55 27.41 25.81
N SER A 137 -4.39 26.81 26.66
CA SER A 137 -4.65 25.37 26.63
C SER A 137 -5.29 24.98 25.30
N LYS A 138 -4.84 23.86 24.74
CA LYS A 138 -5.43 23.25 23.55
C LYS A 138 -5.83 21.82 23.83
N LEU A 139 -6.86 21.37 23.12
CA LEU A 139 -7.39 20.02 23.19
C LEU A 139 -7.03 19.29 21.89
N PHE A 140 -6.29 18.21 22.00
CA PHE A 140 -6.18 17.22 20.94
C PHE A 140 -7.28 16.17 21.15
N LYS A 141 -8.08 15.94 20.11
CA LYS A 141 -9.07 14.87 20.07
C LYS A 141 -8.54 13.81 19.11
N ALA A 142 -8.24 12.62 19.61
CA ALA A 142 -8.00 11.47 18.75
C ALA A 142 -9.32 11.14 18.04
N PRO A 143 -9.32 10.95 16.70
CA PRO A 143 -10.50 10.49 15.99
C PRO A 143 -11.04 9.20 16.64
N SER A 144 -12.35 9.11 16.80
CA SER A 144 -12.98 7.83 17.21
C SER A 144 -12.91 6.81 16.06
N LEU A 145 -13.05 5.52 16.37
CA LEU A 145 -13.10 4.46 15.35
C LEU A 145 -14.18 4.73 14.28
N ARG A 146 -15.35 5.23 14.71
CA ARG A 146 -16.46 5.60 13.80
C ARG A 146 -16.14 6.82 12.94
N GLU A 147 -15.48 7.84 13.50
CA GLU A 147 -15.04 9.00 12.70
C GLU A 147 -13.94 8.62 11.70
N LEU A 148 -13.05 7.68 12.06
CA LEU A 148 -12.04 7.14 11.14
C LEU A 148 -12.66 6.33 10.02
N ALA A 149 -13.63 5.47 10.32
CA ALA A 149 -14.39 4.71 9.33
C ALA A 149 -15.08 5.67 8.34
N GLN A 150 -15.87 6.63 8.83
CA GLN A 150 -16.56 7.60 7.97
C GLN A 150 -15.60 8.46 7.12
N GLN A 151 -14.44 8.86 7.67
CA GLN A 151 -13.43 9.58 6.89
C GLN A 151 -12.79 8.69 5.83
N SER A 152 -12.53 7.43 6.15
CA SER A 152 -12.05 6.42 5.23
C SER A 152 -13.06 6.20 4.10
N ASP A 153 -14.32 5.94 4.42
CA ASP A 153 -15.37 5.64 3.44
C ASP A 153 -15.55 6.80 2.47
N LYS A 154 -15.59 8.03 3.00
CA LYS A 154 -15.66 9.22 2.14
C LYS A 154 -14.46 9.33 1.20
N ARG A 155 -13.24 9.05 1.69
CA ARG A 155 -12.02 9.09 0.87
C ARG A 155 -12.01 7.98 -0.17
N ASN A 156 -12.49 6.79 0.19
CA ASN A 156 -12.63 5.67 -0.72
C ASN A 156 -13.65 5.99 -1.82
N ASP A 157 -14.79 6.58 -1.48
CA ASP A 157 -15.81 7.03 -2.43
C ASP A 157 -15.29 8.10 -3.38
N ASP A 158 -14.55 9.09 -2.86
CA ASP A 158 -13.91 10.12 -3.68
C ASP A 158 -12.89 9.47 -4.64
N LEU A 159 -12.09 8.51 -4.16
CA LEU A 159 -11.11 7.77 -4.97
C LEU A 159 -11.79 6.91 -6.05
N LYS A 160 -12.86 6.19 -5.72
CA LYS A 160 -13.66 5.39 -6.69
C LYS A 160 -14.20 6.29 -7.80
N LYS A 161 -14.80 7.44 -7.45
CA LYS A 161 -15.33 8.42 -8.43
C LYS A 161 -14.23 8.99 -9.31
N ASP A 162 -13.12 9.42 -8.72
CA ASP A 162 -11.98 9.97 -9.46
C ASP A 162 -11.44 8.95 -10.45
N LEU A 163 -11.35 7.67 -10.06
CA LEU A 163 -10.91 6.57 -10.91
C LEU A 163 -11.91 6.30 -12.04
N GLU A 164 -13.20 6.20 -11.76
CA GLU A 164 -14.26 6.03 -12.77
C GLU A 164 -14.31 7.17 -13.79
N GLU A 165 -14.15 8.42 -13.35
CA GLU A 165 -14.06 9.57 -14.24
C GLU A 165 -12.80 9.52 -15.10
N THR A 166 -11.68 9.06 -14.52
CA THR A 166 -10.41 8.95 -15.23
C THR A 166 -10.45 7.84 -16.29
N ILE A 167 -11.08 6.71 -15.98
CA ILE A 167 -11.39 5.63 -16.93
C ILE A 167 -12.20 6.18 -18.11
N LYS A 168 -13.27 6.95 -17.84
CA LYS A 168 -14.09 7.56 -18.90
C LYS A 168 -13.28 8.53 -19.77
N LYS A 169 -12.43 9.37 -19.17
CA LYS A 169 -11.53 10.27 -19.89
C LYS A 169 -10.52 9.51 -20.75
N SER A 170 -9.98 8.41 -20.24
CA SER A 170 -9.03 7.55 -20.97
C SER A 170 -9.68 6.92 -22.21
N LYS A 171 -10.92 6.42 -22.07
CA LYS A 171 -11.76 5.95 -23.20
C LYS A 171 -11.95 7.05 -24.25
N GLU A 172 -12.28 8.28 -23.84
CA GLU A 172 -12.41 9.41 -24.78
C GLU A 172 -11.09 9.77 -25.48
N ILE A 173 -9.97 9.73 -24.75
CA ILE A 173 -8.64 9.99 -25.32
C ILE A 173 -8.30 8.93 -26.37
N GLN A 174 -8.53 7.65 -26.05
CA GLN A 174 -8.32 6.52 -26.96
C GLN A 174 -9.12 6.70 -28.27
N GLU A 175 -10.40 7.06 -28.19
CA GLU A 175 -11.24 7.32 -29.37
C GLU A 175 -10.71 8.50 -30.22
N LYS A 176 -10.27 9.58 -29.57
CA LYS A 176 -9.71 10.75 -30.26
C LYS A 176 -8.35 10.46 -30.89
N ILE A 177 -7.51 9.62 -30.27
CA ILE A 177 -6.27 9.13 -30.86
C ILE A 177 -6.57 8.34 -32.13
N ASP A 178 -7.57 7.46 -32.10
CA ASP A 178 -7.98 6.67 -33.27
C ASP A 178 -8.52 7.55 -34.41
N ASP A 179 -9.36 8.55 -34.12
CA ASP A 179 -9.83 9.52 -35.12
C ASP A 179 -8.67 10.35 -35.71
N ALA A 180 -7.74 10.80 -34.87
CA ALA A 180 -6.56 11.54 -35.30
C ALA A 180 -5.68 10.69 -36.23
N SER A 181 -5.38 9.45 -35.86
CA SER A 181 -4.60 8.52 -36.68
C SER A 181 -5.28 8.26 -38.03
N LYS A 182 -6.59 7.95 -38.03
CA LYS A 182 -7.39 7.71 -39.25
C LYS A 182 -7.43 8.90 -40.20
N ARG A 183 -7.49 10.12 -39.67
CA ARG A 183 -7.43 11.34 -40.48
C ARG A 183 -6.09 11.54 -41.15
N LEU A 184 -5.01 11.25 -40.42
CA LEU A 184 -3.66 11.40 -40.95
C LEU A 184 -3.37 10.39 -42.07
N LEU A 185 -3.90 9.17 -42.02
CA LEU A 185 -3.74 8.16 -43.09
C LEU A 185 -3.98 8.71 -44.51
N ASN A 186 -4.98 9.58 -44.67
CA ASN A 186 -5.40 10.11 -45.97
C ASN A 186 -4.77 11.46 -46.34
N LYS A 187 -3.92 12.02 -45.47
CA LYS A 187 -3.28 13.33 -45.66
C LYS A 187 -1.82 13.19 -46.10
N LYS A 188 -1.34 14.15 -46.89
CA LYS A 188 0.08 14.25 -47.29
C LYS A 188 0.93 14.96 -46.25
N GLU A 189 0.37 15.97 -45.58
CA GLU A 189 1.07 16.83 -44.62
C GLU A 189 0.14 17.16 -43.44
N LEU A 190 0.74 17.45 -42.28
CA LEU A 190 0.06 17.95 -41.09
C LEU A 190 -0.37 19.40 -41.32
N ASN A 191 -1.64 19.72 -41.04
CA ASN A 191 -2.11 21.10 -41.03
C ASN A 191 -2.27 21.64 -39.60
N TYR A 192 -2.57 22.94 -39.48
CA TYR A 192 -2.74 23.60 -38.18
C TYR A 192 -3.85 22.99 -37.32
N ASP A 193 -4.97 22.57 -37.94
CA ASP A 193 -6.10 21.94 -37.24
C ASP A 193 -5.70 20.58 -36.66
N ASP A 194 -4.96 19.76 -37.43
CA ASP A 194 -4.44 18.46 -36.98
C ASP A 194 -3.49 18.63 -35.79
N ARG A 195 -2.55 19.58 -35.90
CA ARG A 195 -1.61 19.89 -34.82
C ARG A 195 -2.33 20.29 -33.55
N LYS A 196 -3.30 21.20 -33.65
CA LYS A 196 -4.05 21.69 -32.49
C LYS A 196 -4.83 20.58 -31.80
N ARG A 197 -5.47 19.68 -32.55
CA ARG A 197 -6.18 18.54 -31.98
C ARG A 197 -5.26 17.60 -31.21
N ILE A 198 -4.06 17.33 -31.74
CA ILE A 198 -3.10 16.47 -31.06
C ILE A 198 -2.50 17.19 -29.83
N GLU A 199 -2.27 18.50 -29.90
CA GLU A 199 -1.91 19.30 -28.72
C GLU A 199 -3.00 19.26 -27.62
N ASP A 200 -4.28 19.32 -28.01
CA ASP A 200 -5.39 19.16 -27.09
C ASP A 200 -5.41 17.76 -26.46
N LEU A 201 -5.14 16.69 -27.23
CA LEU A 201 -5.02 15.32 -26.72
C LEU A 201 -3.89 15.20 -25.68
N LEU A 202 -2.71 15.74 -26.00
CA LEU A 202 -1.57 15.74 -25.09
C LEU A 202 -1.90 16.46 -23.78
N LYS A 203 -2.68 17.54 -23.85
CA LYS A 203 -3.15 18.27 -22.67
C LYS A 203 -4.13 17.44 -21.84
N GLN A 204 -5.10 16.78 -22.47
CA GLN A 204 -6.07 15.92 -21.76
C GLN A 204 -5.37 14.76 -21.05
N HIS A 205 -4.39 14.12 -21.70
CA HIS A 205 -3.62 13.05 -21.07
C HIS A 205 -2.76 13.55 -19.89
N LYS A 206 -2.19 14.76 -19.97
CA LYS A 206 -1.52 15.40 -18.82
C LYS A 206 -2.47 15.67 -17.64
N GLU A 207 -3.74 15.99 -17.92
CA GLU A 207 -4.75 16.13 -16.87
C GLU A 207 -5.03 14.77 -16.20
N VAL A 208 -5.11 13.68 -16.97
CA VAL A 208 -5.22 12.31 -16.46
C VAL A 208 -4.02 11.96 -15.57
N GLU A 209 -2.79 12.20 -16.03
CA GLU A 209 -1.56 11.95 -15.25
C GLU A 209 -1.60 12.65 -13.89
N GLN A 210 -2.01 13.92 -13.86
CA GLN A 210 -2.09 14.68 -12.61
C GLN A 210 -3.15 14.13 -11.66
N VAL A 211 -4.29 13.68 -12.20
CA VAL A 211 -5.37 13.08 -11.42
C VAL A 211 -4.94 11.72 -10.84
N VAL A 212 -4.30 10.85 -11.63
CA VAL A 212 -3.74 9.57 -11.15
C VAL A 212 -2.71 9.81 -10.04
N LYS A 213 -1.83 10.79 -10.19
CA LYS A 213 -0.86 11.16 -9.14
C LYS A 213 -1.53 11.66 -7.86
N ASN A 214 -2.64 12.39 -7.97
CA ASN A 214 -3.41 12.82 -6.81
C ASN A 214 -4.05 11.62 -6.11
N MET A 215 -4.63 10.68 -6.86
CA MET A 215 -5.19 9.45 -6.31
C MET A 215 -4.14 8.59 -5.60
N GLN A 216 -2.93 8.43 -6.17
CA GLN A 216 -1.81 7.75 -5.51
C GLN A 216 -1.52 8.34 -4.14
N ASN A 217 -1.43 9.68 -4.05
CA ASN A 217 -1.18 10.37 -2.79
C ASN A 217 -2.35 10.24 -1.80
N GLN A 218 -3.60 10.33 -2.29
CA GLN A 218 -4.79 10.15 -1.44
C GLN A 218 -4.89 8.73 -0.89
N ASN A 219 -4.63 7.72 -1.71
CA ASN A 219 -4.60 6.31 -1.29
C ASN A 219 -3.53 6.10 -0.21
N GLN A 220 -2.31 6.59 -0.45
CA GLN A 220 -1.21 6.48 0.51
C GLN A 220 -1.54 7.19 1.84
N GLN A 221 -2.11 8.39 1.79
CA GLN A 221 -2.55 9.11 2.98
C GLN A 221 -3.67 8.37 3.74
N ASN A 222 -4.61 7.75 3.00
CA ASN A 222 -5.68 6.99 3.59
C ASN A 222 -5.14 5.73 4.30
N GLN A 223 -4.20 5.03 3.67
CA GLN A 223 -3.53 3.86 4.23
C GLN A 223 -2.70 4.20 5.47
N GLN A 224 -1.90 5.26 5.43
CA GLN A 224 -1.09 5.70 6.58
C GLN A 224 -1.97 6.07 7.77
N MET A 225 -3.02 6.86 7.55
CA MET A 225 -3.98 7.20 8.61
C MET A 225 -4.61 5.95 9.22
N LYS A 226 -5.00 4.99 8.39
CA LYS A 226 -5.57 3.71 8.83
C LYS A 226 -4.58 2.91 9.70
N GLN A 227 -3.32 2.80 9.28
CA GLN A 227 -2.27 2.08 10.01
C GLN A 227 -1.88 2.75 11.34
N GLU A 228 -2.03 4.09 11.45
CA GLU A 228 -1.74 4.81 12.70
C GLU A 228 -2.70 4.44 13.84
N TYR A 229 -3.93 4.05 13.52
CA TYR A 229 -4.99 3.84 14.52
C TYR A 229 -5.53 2.40 14.56
N LYS A 230 -5.26 1.57 13.55
CA LYS A 230 -5.72 0.18 13.46
C LYS A 230 -4.59 -0.78 13.09
N LYS A 231 -4.65 -1.99 13.61
CA LYS A 231 -3.79 -3.11 13.19
C LYS A 231 -4.58 -3.99 12.23
N PHE A 232 -4.18 -4.03 10.97
CA PHE A 232 -4.78 -4.91 9.98
C PHE A 232 -4.34 -6.36 10.17
N SER A 233 -5.17 -7.29 9.71
CA SER A 233 -4.76 -8.67 9.49
C SER A 233 -3.61 -8.71 8.45
N PRO A 234 -2.69 -9.69 8.54
CA PRO A 234 -1.59 -9.81 7.58
C PRO A 234 -2.06 -9.87 6.12
N GLU A 235 -3.19 -10.54 5.86
CA GLU A 235 -3.77 -10.68 4.52
C GLU A 235 -4.25 -9.34 3.96
N ILE A 236 -4.99 -8.56 4.75
CA ILE A 236 -5.46 -7.23 4.33
C ILE A 236 -4.27 -6.30 4.10
N ALA A 237 -3.23 -6.38 4.93
CA ALA A 237 -2.03 -5.58 4.76
C ALA A 237 -1.27 -5.93 3.46
N GLU A 238 -1.21 -7.21 3.08
CA GLU A 238 -0.60 -7.64 1.83
C GLU A 238 -1.40 -7.16 0.61
N LYS A 239 -2.73 -7.36 0.60
CA LYS A 239 -3.62 -6.84 -0.46
C LYS A 239 -3.54 -5.32 -0.60
N GLN A 240 -3.43 -4.59 0.53
CA GLN A 240 -3.21 -3.14 0.54
C GLN A 240 -1.88 -2.75 -0.13
N SER A 241 -0.81 -3.49 0.12
CA SER A 241 0.50 -3.25 -0.50
C SER A 241 0.46 -3.54 -2.00
N GLN A 242 -0.20 -4.62 -2.41
CA GLN A 242 -0.35 -4.96 -3.83
C GLN A 242 -1.19 -3.90 -4.57
N LEU A 243 -2.27 -3.42 -3.95
CA LEU A 243 -3.09 -2.33 -4.49
C LEU A 243 -2.27 -1.03 -4.65
N GLN A 244 -1.43 -0.69 -3.66
CA GLN A 244 -0.54 0.46 -3.75
C GLN A 244 0.43 0.33 -4.93
N GLU A 245 0.99 -0.86 -5.14
CA GLU A 245 1.85 -1.14 -6.29
C GLU A 245 1.10 -1.01 -7.63
N LEU A 246 -0.18 -1.41 -7.69
CA LEU A 246 -1.02 -1.19 -8.87
C LEU A 246 -1.18 0.31 -9.16
N PHE A 247 -1.53 1.11 -8.15
CA PHE A 247 -1.61 2.56 -8.27
C PHE A 247 -0.32 3.18 -8.79
N GLU A 248 0.84 2.78 -8.26
CA GLU A 248 2.16 3.26 -8.70
C GLU A 248 2.46 2.90 -10.16
N LYS A 249 1.99 1.73 -10.61
CA LYS A 249 2.24 1.21 -11.96
C LYS A 249 1.24 1.67 -13.02
N LEU A 250 0.15 2.36 -12.64
CA LEU A 250 -0.83 2.93 -13.58
C LEU A 250 -0.14 3.81 -14.64
N MET A 251 0.71 4.75 -14.22
CA MET A 251 1.44 5.63 -15.13
C MET A 251 2.86 5.12 -15.40
N SER A 252 3.09 4.47 -16.54
CA SER A 252 4.40 3.97 -16.94
C SER A 252 5.34 5.10 -17.41
N GLU A 253 6.65 4.96 -17.15
CA GLU A 253 7.66 5.88 -17.70
C GLU A 253 7.71 5.83 -19.23
N GLU A 254 7.44 4.66 -19.83
CA GLU A 254 7.39 4.50 -21.29
C GLU A 254 6.34 5.42 -21.93
N MET A 255 5.17 5.56 -21.30
CA MET A 255 4.12 6.44 -21.80
C MET A 255 4.55 7.92 -21.75
N LYS A 256 5.25 8.34 -20.70
CA LYS A 256 5.81 9.70 -20.60
C LYS A 256 6.84 9.98 -21.69
N GLU A 257 7.69 8.99 -22.01
CA GLU A 257 8.67 9.10 -23.09
C GLU A 257 7.99 9.25 -24.46
N LYS A 258 6.98 8.42 -24.76
CA LYS A 258 6.20 8.51 -26.01
C LYS A 258 5.48 9.84 -26.16
N MET A 259 4.95 10.38 -25.06
CA MET A 259 4.32 11.71 -25.04
C MET A 259 5.32 12.83 -25.38
N ALA A 260 6.51 12.80 -24.78
CA ALA A 260 7.57 13.76 -25.07
C ALA A 260 8.09 13.62 -26.52
N GLU A 261 8.16 12.39 -27.03
CA GLU A 261 8.51 12.14 -28.42
C GLU A 261 7.43 12.68 -29.37
N LEU A 262 6.14 12.48 -29.06
CA LEU A 262 5.03 13.02 -29.86
C LEU A 262 5.06 14.55 -29.91
N GLU A 263 5.32 15.25 -28.80
CA GLU A 263 5.49 16.71 -28.76
C GLU A 263 6.61 17.19 -29.70
N LYS A 264 7.73 16.45 -29.73
CA LYS A 264 8.85 16.74 -30.63
C LYS A 264 8.47 16.49 -32.10
N LEU A 265 7.83 15.36 -32.40
CA LEU A 265 7.42 15.00 -33.76
C LEU A 265 6.37 15.97 -34.34
N LEU A 266 5.48 16.49 -33.49
CA LEU A 266 4.54 17.57 -33.86
C LEU A 266 5.27 18.86 -34.22
N SER A 267 6.31 19.21 -33.47
CA SER A 267 7.13 20.40 -33.73
C SER A 267 7.93 20.27 -35.03
N GLU A 268 8.38 19.05 -35.36
CA GLU A 268 9.06 18.72 -36.61
C GLU A 268 8.09 18.57 -37.81
N MET A 269 6.77 18.64 -37.58
CA MET A 269 5.71 18.42 -38.58
C MET A 269 5.85 17.11 -39.36
N ASN A 270 6.33 16.05 -38.70
CA ASN A 270 6.56 14.75 -39.35
C ASN A 270 5.29 13.90 -39.33
N LYS A 271 4.45 14.03 -40.37
CA LYS A 271 3.14 13.34 -40.47
C LYS A 271 3.23 11.83 -40.25
N ASP A 272 4.17 11.14 -40.92
CA ASP A 272 4.21 9.68 -40.90
C ASP A 272 4.67 9.16 -39.53
N LYS A 273 5.63 9.84 -38.89
CA LYS A 273 6.05 9.49 -37.54
C LYS A 273 4.99 9.81 -36.49
N VAL A 274 4.30 10.96 -36.62
CA VAL A 274 3.18 11.32 -35.73
C VAL A 274 2.06 10.30 -35.84
N GLN A 275 1.68 9.88 -37.05
CA GLN A 275 0.66 8.87 -37.24
C GLN A 275 1.04 7.54 -36.58
N LYS A 276 2.29 7.08 -36.77
CA LYS A 276 2.77 5.85 -36.15
C LYS A 276 2.76 5.95 -34.62
N MET A 277 3.23 7.08 -34.07
CA MET A 277 3.22 7.30 -32.62
C MET A 277 1.80 7.31 -32.04
N LEU A 278 0.82 7.88 -32.75
CA LEU A 278 -0.59 7.81 -32.34
C LEU A 278 -1.14 6.38 -32.37
N GLU A 279 -0.75 5.56 -33.34
CA GLU A 279 -1.13 4.14 -33.36
C GLU A 279 -0.53 3.38 -32.17
N ASP A 280 0.74 3.62 -31.84
CA ASP A 280 1.39 3.00 -30.67
C ASP A 280 0.72 3.45 -29.35
N MET A 281 0.50 4.77 -29.19
CA MET A 281 -0.18 5.33 -28.01
C MET A 281 -1.62 4.83 -27.82
N LYS A 282 -2.31 4.46 -28.89
CA LYS A 282 -3.67 3.89 -28.79
C LYS A 282 -3.67 2.60 -27.96
N PHE A 283 -2.66 1.74 -28.15
CA PHE A 283 -2.54 0.49 -27.39
C PHE A 283 -2.15 0.74 -25.94
N ASP A 284 -1.28 1.72 -25.70
CA ASP A 284 -0.88 2.13 -24.35
C ASP A 284 -2.08 2.70 -23.58
N GLU A 285 -2.87 3.58 -24.21
CA GLU A 285 -4.06 4.19 -23.59
C GLU A 285 -5.11 3.12 -23.25
N LYS A 286 -5.30 2.13 -24.14
CA LYS A 286 -6.16 0.97 -23.83
C LYS A 286 -5.64 0.15 -22.66
N SER A 287 -4.33 -0.04 -22.55
CA SER A 287 -3.74 -0.80 -21.46
C SER A 287 -3.85 -0.04 -20.12
N LEU A 288 -3.69 1.29 -20.15
CA LEU A 288 -3.91 2.16 -19.00
C LEU A 288 -5.37 2.09 -18.51
N GLU A 289 -6.33 2.19 -19.43
CA GLU A 289 -7.76 2.01 -19.15
C GLU A 289 -8.04 0.68 -18.45
N GLU A 290 -7.53 -0.43 -19.00
CA GLU A 290 -7.68 -1.78 -18.45
C GLU A 290 -7.04 -1.92 -17.05
N GLU A 291 -5.85 -1.35 -16.82
CA GLU A 291 -5.21 -1.35 -15.49
C GLU A 291 -5.98 -0.49 -14.46
N MET A 292 -6.60 0.62 -14.89
CA MET A 292 -7.46 1.41 -14.00
C MET A 292 -8.75 0.68 -13.65
N ASP A 293 -9.45 0.10 -14.63
CA ASP A 293 -10.64 -0.73 -14.41
C ASP A 293 -10.31 -1.89 -13.45
N ARG A 294 -9.15 -2.53 -13.63
CA ARG A 294 -8.66 -3.56 -12.73
C ARG A 294 -8.40 -3.07 -11.31
N THR A 295 -7.71 -1.94 -11.20
CA THR A 295 -7.42 -1.34 -9.90
C THR A 295 -8.72 -0.96 -9.18
N LEU A 296 -9.74 -0.51 -9.92
CA LEU A 296 -11.07 -0.20 -9.37
C LEU A 296 -11.73 -1.43 -8.73
N GLU A 297 -11.80 -2.53 -9.46
CA GLU A 297 -12.49 -3.73 -8.99
C GLU A 297 -11.76 -4.35 -7.78
N LEU A 298 -10.43 -4.42 -7.82
CA LEU A 298 -9.63 -4.87 -6.68
C LEU A 298 -9.74 -3.92 -5.47
N PHE A 299 -9.85 -2.61 -5.72
CA PHE A 299 -10.08 -1.62 -4.67
C PHE A 299 -11.43 -1.83 -3.98
N LYS A 300 -12.51 -1.98 -4.76
CA LYS A 300 -13.87 -2.24 -4.22
C LYS A 300 -13.92 -3.55 -3.44
N GLN A 301 -13.32 -4.61 -3.96
CA GLN A 301 -13.23 -5.90 -3.25
C GLN A 301 -12.52 -5.73 -1.90
N LEU A 302 -11.36 -5.06 -1.88
CA LEU A 302 -10.61 -4.83 -0.66
C LEU A 302 -11.36 -3.92 0.34
N GLU A 303 -12.10 -2.93 -0.15
CA GLU A 303 -12.95 -2.08 0.68
C GLU A 303 -14.07 -2.90 1.35
N MET A 304 -14.75 -3.75 0.60
CA MET A 304 -15.81 -4.62 1.11
C MET A 304 -15.26 -5.64 2.13
N GLU A 305 -14.11 -6.28 1.84
CA GLU A 305 -13.42 -7.16 2.79
C GLU A 305 -13.02 -6.42 4.07
N GLN A 306 -12.58 -5.15 3.98
CA GLN A 306 -12.28 -4.34 5.15
C GLN A 306 -13.54 -4.05 5.97
N LYS A 307 -14.63 -3.64 5.33
CA LYS A 307 -15.90 -3.36 6.02
C LYS A 307 -16.48 -4.59 6.70
N LEU A 308 -16.42 -5.77 6.07
CA LEU A 308 -16.83 -7.03 6.70
C LEU A 308 -16.00 -7.37 7.95
N ASN A 309 -14.68 -7.18 7.88
CA ASN A 309 -13.81 -7.35 9.05
C ASN A 309 -14.16 -6.35 10.16
N GLU A 310 -14.40 -5.09 9.82
CA GLU A 310 -14.79 -4.06 10.78
C GLU A 310 -16.17 -4.35 11.41
N LEU A 311 -17.15 -4.82 10.63
CA LEU A 311 -18.44 -5.27 11.12
C LEU A 311 -18.28 -6.42 12.14
N THR A 312 -17.42 -7.39 11.83
CA THR A 312 -17.12 -8.53 12.71
C THR A 312 -16.50 -8.07 14.04
N GLU A 313 -15.51 -7.16 13.99
CA GLU A 313 -14.89 -6.58 15.18
C GLU A 313 -15.90 -5.78 16.01
N ASN A 314 -16.75 -4.98 15.36
CA ASN A 314 -17.77 -4.17 16.02
C ASN A 314 -18.87 -5.05 16.66
N LEU A 315 -19.28 -6.15 16.03
CA LEU A 315 -20.19 -7.14 16.62
C LEU A 315 -19.60 -7.76 17.88
N ASP A 316 -18.31 -8.11 17.86
CA ASP A 316 -17.59 -8.66 19.02
C ASP A 316 -17.45 -7.64 20.16
N GLU A 317 -17.19 -6.36 19.84
CA GLU A 317 -17.18 -5.27 20.81
C GLU A 317 -18.56 -5.04 21.42
N LEU A 318 -19.61 -5.00 20.60
CA LEU A 318 -20.98 -4.81 21.04
C LEU A 318 -21.42 -5.97 21.95
N ALA A 319 -21.05 -7.21 21.58
CA ALA A 319 -21.28 -8.39 22.41
C ALA A 319 -20.61 -8.27 23.79
N LYS A 320 -19.37 -7.77 23.86
CA LYS A 320 -18.67 -7.53 25.14
C LYS A 320 -19.38 -6.46 25.97
N LYS A 321 -19.79 -5.34 25.37
CA LYS A 321 -20.55 -4.29 26.05
C LYS A 321 -21.88 -4.83 26.60
N GLN A 322 -22.53 -5.69 25.83
CA GLN A 322 -23.79 -6.33 26.23
C GLN A 322 -23.59 -7.35 27.37
N GLU A 323 -22.48 -8.10 27.39
CA GLU A 323 -22.08 -8.96 28.52
C GLU A 323 -21.78 -8.16 29.79
N GLU A 324 -21.08 -7.03 29.67
CA GLU A 324 -20.81 -6.14 30.80
C GLU A 324 -22.09 -5.53 31.38
N LEU A 325 -23.02 -5.12 30.50
CA LEU A 325 -24.33 -4.62 30.92
C LEU A 325 -25.15 -5.73 31.61
N ALA A 326 -25.07 -6.97 31.10
CA ALA A 326 -25.70 -8.13 31.73
C ALA A 326 -25.20 -8.38 33.15
N GLN A 327 -23.90 -8.24 33.39
CA GLN A 327 -23.31 -8.36 34.73
C GLN A 327 -23.79 -7.25 35.66
N LYS A 328 -23.85 -6.00 35.19
CA LYS A 328 -24.37 -4.85 35.97
C LYS A 328 -25.85 -5.02 36.32
N SER A 329 -26.65 -5.53 35.39
CA SER A 329 -28.06 -5.87 35.60
C SER A 329 -28.24 -6.98 36.65
N GLU A 330 -27.36 -7.98 36.65
CA GLU A 330 -27.38 -9.11 37.60
C GLU A 330 -26.94 -8.70 39.01
N ASP A 331 -25.91 -7.86 39.11
CA ASP A 331 -25.39 -7.28 40.36
C ASP A 331 -26.42 -6.41 41.09
N GLY A 332 -27.37 -5.82 40.35
CA GLY A 332 -28.49 -5.06 40.88
C GLY A 332 -28.14 -3.70 41.52
N LYS A 333 -26.86 -3.31 41.52
CA LYS A 333 -26.33 -2.08 42.17
C LYS A 333 -26.72 -0.79 41.44
N GLU A 334 -26.86 -0.81 40.12
CA GLU A 334 -27.26 0.36 39.32
C GLU A 334 -28.79 0.49 39.22
N ASN A 335 -29.30 1.70 38.99
CA ASN A 335 -30.74 1.93 38.81
C ASN A 335 -31.22 1.32 37.47
N SER A 336 -32.48 0.88 37.42
CA SER A 336 -33.06 0.26 36.22
C SER A 336 -33.16 1.24 35.05
N GLU A 337 -33.37 2.52 35.35
CA GLU A 337 -33.48 3.60 34.35
C GLU A 337 -32.12 3.85 33.67
N ASP A 338 -31.03 3.94 34.43
CA ASP A 338 -29.66 4.08 33.91
C ASP A 338 -29.24 2.85 33.06
N LEU A 339 -29.60 1.65 33.51
CA LEU A 339 -29.34 0.42 32.75
C LEU A 339 -30.11 0.39 31.44
N LYS A 340 -31.35 0.90 31.43
CA LYS A 340 -32.17 0.99 30.23
C LYS A 340 -31.59 1.99 29.24
N GLU A 341 -31.17 3.17 29.68
CA GLU A 341 -30.54 4.15 28.79
C GLU A 341 -29.30 3.55 28.09
N LYS A 342 -28.47 2.82 28.84
CA LYS A 342 -27.34 2.07 28.27
C LYS A 342 -27.79 0.99 27.29
N GLN A 343 -28.83 0.23 27.61
CA GLN A 343 -29.38 -0.78 26.70
C GLN A 343 -29.89 -0.15 25.40
N ASP A 344 -30.67 0.94 25.49
CA ASP A 344 -31.21 1.64 24.33
C ASP A 344 -30.10 2.24 23.46
N GLN A 345 -28.98 2.65 24.07
CA GLN A 345 -27.78 3.04 23.32
C GLN A 345 -27.15 1.86 22.57
N LEU A 346 -27.02 0.69 23.21
CA LEU A 346 -26.53 -0.52 22.53
C LEU A 346 -27.47 -0.97 21.41
N ASN A 347 -28.79 -0.83 21.58
CA ASN A 347 -29.76 -1.13 20.52
C ASN A 347 -29.53 -0.24 19.29
N LYS A 348 -29.28 1.05 19.49
CA LYS A 348 -28.94 1.97 18.40
C LYS A 348 -27.61 1.63 17.73
N GLU A 349 -26.60 1.23 18.51
CA GLU A 349 -25.33 0.76 17.95
C GLU A 349 -25.56 -0.49 17.08
N PHE A 350 -26.41 -1.43 17.50
CA PHE A 350 -26.78 -2.59 16.69
C PHE A 350 -27.56 -2.24 15.43
N ASP A 351 -28.54 -1.33 15.52
CA ASP A 351 -29.30 -0.85 14.36
C ASP A 351 -28.40 -0.17 13.31
N ASP A 352 -27.31 0.48 13.75
CA ASP A 352 -26.31 1.03 12.85
C ASP A 352 -25.48 -0.09 12.20
N LEU A 353 -25.07 -1.14 12.93
CA LEU A 353 -24.38 -2.30 12.34
C LEU A 353 -25.22 -3.05 11.30
N LYS A 354 -26.54 -3.11 11.47
CA LYS A 354 -27.44 -3.67 10.45
C LYS A 354 -27.40 -2.86 9.16
N LYS A 355 -27.39 -1.53 9.26
CA LYS A 355 -27.28 -0.67 8.08
C LYS A 355 -25.91 -0.82 7.41
N ASP A 356 -24.85 -0.94 8.21
CA ASP A 356 -23.50 -1.16 7.67
C ASP A 356 -23.47 -2.49 6.88
N LEU A 357 -24.14 -3.54 7.36
CA LEU A 357 -24.29 -4.79 6.63
C LEU A 357 -25.14 -4.64 5.35
N ASP A 358 -26.29 -3.95 5.41
CA ASP A 358 -27.11 -3.64 4.23
C ASP A 358 -26.35 -2.83 3.17
N GLU A 359 -25.39 -1.99 3.59
CA GLU A 359 -24.50 -1.24 2.70
C GLU A 359 -23.43 -2.14 2.10
N ILE A 360 -22.81 -3.02 2.90
CA ILE A 360 -21.85 -4.02 2.44
C ILE A 360 -22.48 -4.94 1.39
N GLU A 361 -23.71 -5.41 1.59
CA GLU A 361 -24.42 -6.26 0.62
C GLU A 361 -24.65 -5.54 -0.70
N LYS A 362 -25.04 -4.27 -0.68
CA LYS A 362 -25.17 -3.45 -1.91
C LYS A 362 -23.84 -3.25 -2.61
N GLU A 363 -22.77 -2.96 -1.85
CA GLU A 363 -21.43 -2.82 -2.42
C GLU A 363 -20.94 -4.13 -3.03
N ASN A 364 -21.29 -5.27 -2.44
CA ASN A 364 -21.01 -6.59 -2.99
C ASN A 364 -21.80 -6.87 -4.28
N ASP A 365 -23.07 -6.47 -4.35
CA ASP A 365 -23.90 -6.56 -5.56
C ASP A 365 -23.39 -5.66 -6.70
N ASP A 366 -22.75 -4.53 -6.37
CA ASP A 366 -22.14 -3.60 -7.32
C ASP A 366 -20.76 -4.08 -7.84
N LEU A 367 -20.17 -5.12 -7.25
CA LEU A 367 -18.96 -5.76 -7.78
C LEU A 367 -19.25 -6.51 -9.07
N GLU A 368 -18.28 -6.52 -9.98
CA GLU A 368 -18.40 -7.36 -11.18
C GLU A 368 -18.40 -8.86 -10.84
N PHE A 369 -17.71 -9.22 -9.76
CA PHE A 369 -17.65 -10.57 -9.21
C PHE A 369 -18.07 -10.54 -7.73
N PRO A 370 -19.38 -10.59 -7.42
CA PRO A 370 -19.86 -10.59 -6.06
C PRO A 370 -19.29 -11.77 -5.27
N ALA A 371 -18.83 -11.51 -4.05
CA ALA A 371 -18.43 -12.54 -3.12
C ALA A 371 -19.65 -13.21 -2.49
N GLU A 372 -19.52 -14.47 -2.10
CA GLU A 372 -20.57 -15.15 -1.34
C GLU A 372 -20.50 -14.71 0.13
N ILE A 373 -21.45 -13.86 0.53
CA ILE A 373 -21.60 -13.43 1.93
C ILE A 373 -22.61 -14.36 2.61
N SER A 374 -22.34 -14.74 3.85
CA SER A 374 -23.27 -15.59 4.62
C SER A 374 -24.55 -14.83 4.95
N ASP A 375 -25.71 -15.42 4.65
CA ASP A 375 -27.02 -14.93 5.07
C ASP A 375 -27.11 -14.85 6.60
N THR A 376 -27.26 -13.65 7.16
CA THR A 376 -27.36 -13.40 8.60
C THR A 376 -28.70 -12.84 9.07
N GLU A 377 -29.71 -12.74 8.19
CA GLU A 377 -30.99 -12.07 8.49
C GLU A 377 -31.64 -12.61 9.78
N LYS A 378 -31.58 -13.95 9.96
CA LYS A 378 -32.18 -14.61 11.14
C LYS A 378 -31.47 -14.26 12.44
N GLU A 379 -30.14 -14.23 12.42
CA GLU A 379 -29.34 -13.82 13.57
C GLU A 379 -29.62 -12.35 13.91
N GLU A 380 -29.74 -11.49 12.91
CA GLU A 380 -30.02 -10.07 13.10
C GLU A 380 -31.39 -9.80 13.72
N GLU A 381 -32.43 -10.47 13.23
CA GLU A 381 -33.78 -10.40 13.81
C GLU A 381 -33.76 -10.86 15.27
N SER A 382 -33.17 -12.03 15.54
CA SER A 382 -33.10 -12.62 16.89
C SER A 382 -32.37 -11.73 17.89
N ILE A 383 -31.21 -11.18 17.50
CA ILE A 383 -30.44 -10.26 18.35
C ILE A 383 -31.27 -9.01 18.65
N GLY A 384 -31.91 -8.44 17.63
CA GLY A 384 -32.77 -7.25 17.78
C GLY A 384 -33.93 -7.51 18.74
N GLU A 385 -34.59 -8.66 18.63
CA GLU A 385 -35.67 -9.06 19.54
C GLU A 385 -35.19 -9.22 20.98
N GLU A 386 -34.06 -9.90 21.23
CA GLU A 386 -33.53 -10.08 22.59
C GLU A 386 -33.04 -8.75 23.19
N MET A 387 -32.45 -7.86 22.39
CA MET A 387 -32.06 -6.52 22.81
C MET A 387 -33.27 -5.65 23.19
N GLN A 388 -34.34 -5.67 22.39
CA GLN A 388 -35.57 -4.94 22.69
C GLN A 388 -36.30 -5.53 23.91
N ASN A 389 -36.33 -6.86 24.03
CA ASN A 389 -36.84 -7.55 25.20
C ASN A 389 -36.08 -7.13 26.47
N SER A 390 -34.76 -6.96 26.40
CA SER A 390 -33.97 -6.46 27.52
C SER A 390 -34.43 -5.07 27.98
N SER A 391 -34.57 -4.11 27.05
CA SER A 391 -35.08 -2.76 27.36
C SER A 391 -36.46 -2.81 28.04
N GLU A 392 -37.38 -3.65 27.53
CA GLU A 392 -38.70 -3.81 28.14
C GLU A 392 -38.66 -4.42 29.54
N GLN A 393 -37.76 -5.38 29.80
CA GLN A 393 -37.61 -5.96 31.13
C GLN A 393 -37.02 -4.95 32.11
N LEU A 394 -36.09 -4.10 31.67
CA LEU A 394 -35.53 -3.00 32.47
C LEU A 394 -36.60 -1.93 32.80
N ASP A 395 -37.48 -1.60 31.85
CA ASP A 395 -38.65 -0.75 32.09
C ASP A 395 -39.58 -1.33 33.18
N LYS A 396 -39.76 -2.65 33.15
CA LYS A 396 -40.56 -3.38 34.14
C LYS A 396 -39.78 -3.66 35.44
N ASN A 397 -38.58 -3.09 35.60
CA ASN A 397 -37.65 -3.27 36.73
C ASN A 397 -37.28 -4.75 37.00
N LYS A 398 -37.27 -5.59 35.97
CA LYS A 398 -36.95 -7.03 36.00
C LYS A 398 -35.50 -7.27 35.57
N LYS A 399 -34.54 -6.73 36.33
CA LYS A 399 -33.11 -6.75 35.99
C LYS A 399 -32.53 -8.15 35.73
N SER A 400 -32.96 -9.17 36.47
CA SER A 400 -32.51 -10.55 36.24
C SER A 400 -32.97 -11.12 34.89
N LYS A 401 -34.18 -10.78 34.43
CA LYS A 401 -34.65 -11.19 33.09
C LYS A 401 -33.97 -10.39 31.99
N ALA A 402 -33.75 -9.10 32.20
CA ALA A 402 -32.97 -8.27 31.28
C ALA A 402 -31.56 -8.84 31.10
N SER A 403 -30.88 -9.20 32.19
CA SER A 403 -29.56 -9.85 32.15
C SER A 403 -29.54 -11.13 31.31
N GLN A 404 -30.61 -11.94 31.36
CA GLN A 404 -30.71 -13.14 30.52
C GLN A 404 -30.82 -12.80 29.03
N SER A 405 -31.68 -11.85 28.65
CA SER A 405 -31.79 -11.39 27.27
C SER A 405 -30.50 -10.71 26.78
N GLN A 406 -29.83 -9.94 27.64
CA GLN A 406 -28.53 -9.34 27.35
C GLN A 406 -27.47 -10.40 27.03
N LYS A 407 -27.36 -11.46 27.86
CA LYS A 407 -26.41 -12.56 27.62
C LYS A 407 -26.71 -13.31 26.33
N LYS A 408 -27.98 -13.53 26.00
CA LYS A 408 -28.36 -14.18 24.74
C LYS A 408 -28.01 -13.33 23.53
N ALA A 409 -28.40 -12.06 23.53
CA ALA A 409 -28.05 -11.13 22.45
C ALA A 409 -26.52 -11.10 22.22
N ALA A 410 -25.73 -11.05 23.30
CA ALA A 410 -24.27 -11.11 23.19
C ALA A 410 -23.74 -12.42 22.59
N GLN A 411 -24.34 -13.56 22.95
CA GLN A 411 -23.96 -14.86 22.38
C GLN A 411 -24.30 -14.95 20.89
N GLU A 412 -25.48 -14.45 20.49
CA GLU A 412 -25.92 -14.43 19.10
C GLU A 412 -25.08 -13.46 18.26
N MET A 413 -24.70 -12.29 18.78
CA MET A 413 -23.75 -11.39 18.12
C MET A 413 -22.39 -12.07 17.85
N LYS A 414 -21.85 -12.81 18.83
CA LYS A 414 -20.60 -13.58 18.63
C LYS A 414 -20.77 -14.70 17.61
N GLN A 415 -21.94 -15.34 17.55
CA GLN A 415 -22.24 -16.36 16.55
C GLN A 415 -22.36 -15.76 15.15
N MET A 416 -23.00 -14.60 15.01
CA MET A 416 -23.10 -13.85 13.76
C MET A 416 -21.71 -13.43 13.27
N ALA A 417 -20.87 -12.86 14.13
CA ALA A 417 -19.48 -12.52 13.82
C ALA A 417 -18.68 -13.74 13.34
N GLN A 418 -18.79 -14.87 14.04
CA GLN A 418 -18.15 -16.13 13.64
C GLN A 418 -18.68 -16.67 12.31
N LYS A 419 -19.97 -16.56 12.06
CA LYS A 419 -20.60 -17.00 10.81
C LYS A 419 -20.11 -16.19 9.62
N ILE A 420 -20.05 -14.86 9.76
CA ILE A 420 -19.47 -13.96 8.75
C ILE A 420 -18.02 -14.34 8.47
N GLN A 421 -17.20 -14.49 9.52
CA GLN A 421 -15.79 -14.84 9.37
C GLN A 421 -15.58 -16.21 8.69
N GLN A 422 -16.38 -17.21 9.05
CA GLN A 422 -16.34 -18.54 8.43
C GLN A 422 -16.80 -18.51 6.98
N GLY A 423 -17.86 -17.75 6.69
CA GLY A 423 -18.36 -17.53 5.33
C GLY A 423 -17.30 -16.90 4.45
N MET A 424 -16.66 -15.82 4.92
CA MET A 424 -15.60 -15.13 4.20
C MET A 424 -14.41 -16.05 3.93
N GLN A 425 -13.99 -16.86 4.92
CA GLN A 425 -12.90 -17.83 4.72
C GLN A 425 -13.27 -18.93 3.72
N ALA A 426 -14.50 -19.45 3.78
CA ALA A 426 -14.99 -20.48 2.86
C ALA A 426 -15.11 -19.95 1.43
N GLY A 427 -15.72 -18.77 1.26
CA GLY A 427 -15.88 -18.10 -0.03
C GLY A 427 -14.53 -17.74 -0.65
N ALA A 428 -13.58 -17.21 0.15
CA ALA A 428 -12.23 -16.93 -0.33
C ALA A 428 -11.52 -18.22 -0.81
N GLN A 429 -11.66 -19.33 -0.08
CA GLN A 429 -11.07 -20.61 -0.48
C GLN A 429 -11.69 -21.18 -1.76
N GLU A 430 -13.01 -21.04 -1.93
CA GLU A 430 -13.72 -21.46 -3.13
C GLU A 430 -13.33 -20.61 -4.34
N GLN A 431 -13.42 -19.28 -4.22
CA GLN A 431 -12.99 -18.33 -5.24
C GLN A 431 -11.55 -18.60 -5.68
N MET A 432 -10.65 -18.81 -4.72
CA MET A 432 -9.26 -19.12 -5.00
C MET A 432 -9.08 -20.46 -5.74
N SER A 433 -9.92 -21.46 -5.46
CA SER A 433 -9.92 -22.73 -6.19
C SER A 433 -10.38 -22.53 -7.64
N GLU A 434 -11.45 -21.76 -7.84
CA GLU A 434 -11.97 -21.43 -9.17
C GLU A 434 -10.96 -20.63 -9.99
N ASP A 435 -10.35 -19.60 -9.37
CA ASP A 435 -9.31 -18.76 -9.97
C ASP A 435 -8.12 -19.60 -10.43
N LEU A 436 -7.71 -20.56 -9.61
CA LEU A 436 -6.60 -21.44 -9.92
C LEU A 436 -6.95 -22.39 -11.08
N GLU A 437 -8.18 -22.88 -11.17
CA GLU A 437 -8.65 -23.66 -12.31
C GLU A 437 -8.73 -22.83 -13.59
N ALA A 438 -9.27 -21.61 -13.52
CA ALA A 438 -9.29 -20.66 -14.63
C ALA A 438 -7.88 -20.33 -15.12
N LEU A 439 -6.94 -20.10 -14.20
CA LEU A 439 -5.55 -19.84 -14.51
C LEU A 439 -4.88 -21.05 -15.20
N ARG A 440 -5.12 -22.28 -14.72
CA ARG A 440 -4.64 -23.50 -15.40
C ARG A 440 -5.19 -23.60 -16.82
N ALA A 441 -6.48 -23.34 -17.02
CA ALA A 441 -7.09 -23.38 -18.34
C ALA A 441 -6.51 -22.30 -19.27
N LEU A 442 -6.27 -21.09 -18.75
CA LEU A 442 -5.58 -20.02 -19.48
C LEU A 442 -4.16 -20.42 -19.89
N LEU A 443 -3.40 -21.01 -18.96
CA LEU A 443 -2.04 -21.47 -19.23
C LEU A 443 -2.04 -22.59 -20.29
N GLU A 444 -2.97 -23.54 -20.24
CA GLU A 444 -3.11 -24.59 -21.26
C GLU A 444 -3.44 -24.01 -22.64
N ASN A 445 -4.40 -23.07 -22.71
CA ASN A 445 -4.77 -22.41 -23.95
C ASN A 445 -3.62 -21.54 -24.50
N LEU A 446 -2.84 -20.89 -23.63
CA LEU A 446 -1.66 -20.12 -24.00
C LEU A 446 -0.54 -21.00 -24.55
N ILE A 447 -0.29 -22.16 -23.93
CA ILE A 447 0.68 -23.15 -24.43
C ILE A 447 0.24 -23.67 -25.80
N LYS A 448 -1.05 -23.96 -25.99
CA LYS A 448 -1.58 -24.37 -27.28
C LYS A 448 -1.40 -23.28 -28.34
N PHE A 449 -1.73 -22.04 -28.00
CA PHE A 449 -1.50 -20.87 -28.84
C PHE A 449 -0.02 -20.76 -29.26
N SER A 450 0.91 -20.95 -28.32
CA SER A 450 2.36 -20.98 -28.55
C SER A 450 2.75 -22.01 -29.62
N PHE A 451 2.27 -23.25 -29.49
CA PHE A 451 2.56 -24.31 -30.46
C PHE A 451 1.95 -24.04 -31.84
N ASP A 452 0.72 -23.50 -31.90
CA ASP A 452 0.07 -23.17 -33.16
C ASP A 452 0.81 -22.02 -33.88
N GLN A 453 1.27 -21.01 -33.12
CA GLN A 453 2.10 -19.91 -33.62
C GLN A 453 3.48 -20.40 -34.11
N GLU A 454 4.16 -21.27 -33.34
CA GLU A 454 5.43 -21.87 -33.73
C GLU A 454 5.28 -22.68 -35.03
N ALA A 455 4.27 -23.55 -35.12
CA ALA A 455 3.99 -24.35 -36.30
C ALA A 455 3.74 -23.45 -37.54
N LEU A 456 3.01 -22.35 -37.36
CA LEU A 456 2.76 -21.37 -38.42
C LEU A 456 4.05 -20.66 -38.86
N MET A 457 4.90 -20.22 -37.93
CA MET A 457 6.21 -19.63 -38.24
C MET A 457 7.06 -20.58 -39.08
N ASP A 458 7.03 -21.86 -38.73
CA ASP A 458 7.83 -22.91 -39.34
C ASP A 458 7.33 -23.27 -40.76
N ASP A 459 6.01 -23.21 -40.97
CA ASP A 459 5.38 -23.35 -42.27
C ASP A 459 5.66 -22.13 -43.17
N ILE A 460 5.52 -20.91 -42.65
CA ILE A 460 5.81 -19.66 -43.39
C ILE A 460 7.28 -19.63 -43.82
N LYS A 461 8.20 -20.10 -42.98
CA LYS A 461 9.63 -20.19 -43.31
C LYS A 461 9.86 -21.02 -44.58
N LYS A 462 9.17 -22.15 -44.73
CA LYS A 462 9.33 -23.13 -45.83
C LYS A 462 8.62 -22.72 -47.12
N VAL A 463 7.56 -21.92 -47.04
CA VAL A 463 6.71 -21.55 -48.18
C VAL A 463 7.27 -20.32 -48.91
N ASN A 464 7.18 -20.33 -50.25
CA ASN A 464 7.53 -19.18 -51.09
C ASN A 464 6.38 -18.16 -51.08
N ILE A 465 6.69 -16.87 -51.09
CA ILE A 465 5.67 -15.79 -51.10
C ILE A 465 4.65 -15.95 -52.23
N ASN A 466 5.04 -16.49 -53.40
CA ASN A 466 4.16 -16.63 -54.56
C ASN A 466 3.27 -17.89 -54.53
N ASP A 467 3.47 -18.78 -53.56
CA ASP A 467 2.69 -20.00 -53.40
C ASP A 467 1.26 -19.66 -52.90
N PRO A 468 0.19 -20.23 -53.48
CA PRO A 468 -1.17 -20.09 -52.94
C PRO A 468 -1.30 -20.45 -51.45
N LYS A 469 -0.49 -21.39 -50.95
CA LYS A 469 -0.43 -21.76 -49.54
C LYS A 469 -0.04 -20.57 -48.65
N TYR A 470 0.73 -19.59 -49.15
CA TYR A 470 1.10 -18.39 -48.40
C TYR A 470 -0.12 -17.57 -47.94
N VAL A 471 -1.16 -17.50 -48.78
CA VAL A 471 -2.42 -16.81 -48.44
C VAL A 471 -3.15 -17.54 -47.31
N VAL A 472 -3.17 -18.87 -47.36
CA VAL A 472 -3.77 -19.70 -46.30
C VAL A 472 -3.02 -19.51 -44.98
N LEU A 473 -1.69 -19.46 -44.99
CA LEU A 473 -0.89 -19.20 -43.78
C LEU A 473 -1.16 -17.79 -43.20
N SER A 474 -1.35 -16.78 -44.05
CA SER A 474 -1.77 -15.45 -43.61
C SER A 474 -3.17 -15.45 -42.98
N GLN A 475 -4.10 -16.27 -43.48
CA GLN A 475 -5.41 -16.49 -42.86
C GLN A 475 -5.29 -17.23 -41.51
N THR A 476 -4.38 -18.20 -41.40
CA THR A 476 -4.09 -18.86 -40.12
C THR A 476 -3.54 -17.87 -39.10
N GLN A 477 -2.67 -16.93 -39.49
CA GLN A 477 -2.21 -15.86 -38.58
C GLN A 477 -3.38 -15.00 -38.08
N ARG A 478 -4.35 -14.71 -38.94
CA ARG A 478 -5.58 -14.00 -38.54
C ARG A 478 -6.40 -14.80 -37.55
N LYS A 479 -6.55 -16.11 -37.76
CA LYS A 479 -7.23 -16.98 -36.79
C LYS A 479 -6.53 -16.97 -35.43
N LEU A 480 -5.20 -17.00 -35.41
CA LEU A 480 -4.43 -16.87 -34.17
C LEU A 480 -4.63 -15.51 -33.49
N LYS A 481 -4.85 -14.44 -34.24
CA LYS A 481 -5.29 -13.16 -33.65
C LYS A 481 -6.61 -13.31 -32.89
N ASP A 482 -7.58 -13.98 -33.49
CA ASP A 482 -8.89 -14.19 -32.87
C ASP A 482 -8.76 -15.08 -31.62
N ASP A 483 -7.92 -16.12 -31.66
CA ASP A 483 -7.62 -16.97 -30.49
C ASP A 483 -6.91 -16.18 -29.37
N ALA A 484 -5.96 -15.31 -29.72
CA ALA A 484 -5.27 -14.43 -28.78
C ALA A 484 -6.20 -13.40 -28.13
N GLN A 485 -7.23 -12.95 -28.85
CA GLN A 485 -8.25 -12.06 -28.30
C GLN A 485 -9.06 -12.75 -27.19
N VAL A 486 -9.44 -14.02 -27.37
CA VAL A 486 -10.12 -14.80 -26.32
C VAL A 486 -9.23 -14.98 -25.09
N LEU A 487 -7.94 -15.25 -25.28
CA LEU A 487 -6.96 -15.33 -24.19
C LEU A 487 -6.85 -14.00 -23.44
N LYS A 488 -6.76 -12.88 -24.18
CA LYS A 488 -6.74 -11.54 -23.60
C LYS A 488 -7.98 -11.28 -22.74
N ASP A 489 -9.17 -11.48 -23.28
CA ASP A 489 -10.42 -11.13 -22.59
C ASP A 489 -10.59 -11.99 -21.33
N SER A 490 -10.25 -13.27 -21.41
CA SER A 490 -10.30 -14.21 -20.28
C SER A 490 -9.28 -13.86 -19.20
N LEU A 491 -8.06 -13.52 -19.58
CA LEU A 491 -7.01 -13.13 -18.64
C LEU A 491 -7.27 -11.76 -18.01
N TYR A 492 -7.78 -10.81 -18.80
CA TYR A 492 -8.19 -9.51 -18.30
C TYR A 492 -9.29 -9.65 -17.24
N ALA A 493 -10.33 -10.45 -17.51
CA ALA A 493 -11.36 -10.76 -16.52
C ALA A 493 -10.77 -11.35 -15.23
N LEU A 494 -9.86 -12.33 -15.35
CA LEU A 494 -9.20 -12.94 -14.20
C LEU A 494 -8.32 -11.94 -13.42
N SER A 495 -7.65 -11.01 -14.11
CA SER A 495 -6.78 -10.01 -13.48
C SER A 495 -7.54 -9.06 -12.54
N ARG A 496 -8.83 -8.83 -12.80
CA ARG A 496 -9.71 -7.99 -11.97
C ARG A 496 -10.19 -8.68 -10.71
N ARG A 497 -9.99 -10.00 -10.60
CA ARG A 497 -10.38 -10.84 -9.47
C ARG A 497 -9.18 -11.30 -8.63
N VAL A 498 -8.00 -11.42 -9.24
CA VAL A 498 -6.79 -11.98 -8.61
C VAL A 498 -5.69 -10.94 -8.45
N PHE A 499 -5.32 -10.63 -7.20
CA PHE A 499 -4.25 -9.68 -6.88
C PHE A 499 -2.86 -10.16 -7.35
N GLN A 500 -2.59 -11.46 -7.27
CA GLN A 500 -1.30 -12.08 -7.61
C GLN A 500 -0.94 -11.95 -9.11
N ILE A 501 -1.91 -11.67 -9.98
CA ILE A 501 -1.64 -11.42 -11.40
C ILE A 501 -0.95 -10.06 -11.53
N GLN A 502 0.34 -10.01 -11.89
CA GLN A 502 1.04 -8.72 -11.95
C GLN A 502 0.58 -7.87 -13.15
N SER A 503 0.66 -6.54 -13.07
CA SER A 503 0.36 -5.66 -14.22
C SER A 503 1.25 -5.90 -15.45
N THR A 504 2.42 -6.51 -15.27
CA THR A 504 3.27 -7.00 -16.36
C THR A 504 2.53 -8.01 -17.26
N VAL A 505 1.57 -8.76 -16.72
CA VAL A 505 0.77 -9.75 -17.46
C VAL A 505 -0.06 -9.08 -18.57
N ASN A 506 -0.72 -7.97 -18.29
CA ASN A 506 -1.50 -7.22 -19.29
C ASN A 506 -0.59 -6.59 -20.35
N ARG A 507 0.62 -6.15 -19.98
CA ARG A 507 1.61 -5.63 -20.93
C ARG A 507 2.07 -6.69 -21.93
N GLU A 508 2.29 -7.92 -21.47
CA GLU A 508 2.65 -9.03 -22.36
C GLU A 508 1.50 -9.40 -23.30
N ILE A 509 0.25 -9.39 -22.82
CA ILE A 509 -0.95 -9.56 -23.66
C ILE A 509 -1.09 -8.46 -24.71
N ALA A 510 -0.84 -7.19 -24.34
CA ALA A 510 -0.85 -6.07 -25.29
C ALA A 510 0.22 -6.26 -26.36
N SER A 511 1.43 -6.67 -25.94
CA SER A 511 2.55 -6.96 -26.84
C SER A 511 2.25 -8.11 -27.80
N ILE A 512 1.60 -9.19 -27.33
CA ILE A 512 1.13 -10.29 -28.18
C ILE A 512 0.21 -9.75 -29.29
N ASN A 513 -0.80 -8.97 -28.91
CA ASN A 513 -1.78 -8.44 -29.88
C ASN A 513 -1.15 -7.48 -30.90
N GLN A 514 -0.29 -6.56 -30.45
CA GLN A 514 0.39 -5.60 -31.34
C GLN A 514 1.29 -6.32 -32.35
N ASN A 515 2.09 -7.29 -31.90
CA ASN A 515 3.00 -8.03 -32.76
C ASN A 515 2.24 -8.98 -33.71
N ILE A 516 1.14 -9.61 -33.27
CA ILE A 516 0.28 -10.40 -34.16
C ILE A 516 -0.31 -9.51 -35.26
N GLU A 517 -0.85 -8.34 -34.91
CA GLU A 517 -1.47 -7.43 -35.87
C GLU A 517 -0.45 -6.90 -36.89
N SER A 518 0.75 -6.55 -36.41
CA SER A 518 1.89 -6.18 -37.25
C SER A 518 2.32 -7.32 -38.18
N SER A 519 2.37 -8.55 -37.67
CA SER A 519 2.71 -9.73 -38.48
C SER A 519 1.70 -9.95 -39.61
N ILE A 520 0.40 -9.75 -39.36
CA ILE A 520 -0.65 -9.90 -40.37
C ILE A 520 -0.45 -8.88 -41.49
N GLY A 521 -0.23 -7.61 -41.17
CA GLY A 521 0.03 -6.57 -42.17
C GLY A 521 1.26 -6.88 -43.02
N LEU A 522 2.36 -7.31 -42.38
CA LEU A 522 3.58 -7.69 -43.09
C LEU A 522 3.42 -8.94 -43.97
N LEU A 523 2.62 -9.92 -43.55
CA LEU A 523 2.27 -11.08 -44.38
C LEU A 523 1.42 -10.67 -45.60
N GLN A 524 0.46 -9.75 -45.43
CA GLN A 524 -0.34 -9.23 -46.54
C GLN A 524 0.54 -8.47 -47.57
N ASP A 525 1.51 -7.72 -47.07
CA ASP A 525 2.54 -7.03 -47.87
C ASP A 525 3.60 -7.97 -48.47
N ARG A 526 3.53 -9.28 -48.18
CA ARG A 526 4.52 -10.29 -48.59
C ARG A 526 5.93 -10.02 -48.07
N LYS A 527 6.07 -9.23 -47.00
CA LYS A 527 7.33 -8.94 -46.28
C LYS A 527 7.66 -10.08 -45.31
N LYS A 528 7.86 -11.28 -45.84
CA LYS A 528 8.01 -12.54 -45.09
C LYS A 528 8.99 -12.46 -43.92
N GLU A 529 10.21 -11.98 -44.15
CA GLU A 529 11.23 -11.99 -43.08
C GLU A 529 10.91 -11.03 -41.93
N LYS A 530 10.27 -9.88 -42.22
CA LYS A 530 9.83 -8.96 -41.18
C LYS A 530 8.66 -9.54 -40.38
N ALA A 531 7.69 -10.14 -41.08
CA ALA A 531 6.58 -10.82 -40.41
C ALA A 531 7.08 -11.90 -39.44
N ARG A 532 8.09 -12.68 -39.85
CA ARG A 532 8.71 -13.70 -38.98
C ARG A 532 9.38 -13.10 -37.74
N SER A 533 9.93 -11.89 -37.83
CA SER A 533 10.46 -11.17 -36.66
C SER A 533 9.35 -10.82 -35.68
N GLU A 534 8.23 -10.27 -36.16
CA GLU A 534 7.07 -9.99 -35.30
C GLU A 534 6.52 -11.26 -34.65
N GLN A 535 6.44 -12.35 -35.41
CA GLN A 535 6.03 -13.64 -34.87
C GLN A 535 6.97 -14.16 -33.76
N GLN A 536 8.28 -13.84 -33.82
CA GLN A 536 9.22 -14.16 -32.73
C GLN A 536 8.93 -13.32 -31.49
N TYR A 537 8.61 -12.03 -31.64
CA TYR A 537 8.21 -11.19 -30.50
C TYR A 537 6.93 -11.70 -29.84
N VAL A 538 5.96 -12.18 -30.63
CA VAL A 538 4.77 -12.89 -30.10
C VAL A 538 5.20 -14.07 -29.22
N MET A 539 6.12 -14.92 -29.69
CA MET A 539 6.59 -16.07 -28.90
C MET A 539 7.29 -15.66 -27.61
N THR A 540 8.10 -14.59 -27.64
CA THR A 540 8.74 -14.03 -26.43
C THR A 540 7.70 -13.64 -25.39
N SER A 541 6.69 -12.87 -25.79
CA SER A 541 5.64 -12.42 -24.87
C SER A 541 4.76 -13.56 -24.37
N VAL A 542 4.47 -14.55 -25.21
CA VAL A 542 3.76 -15.78 -24.80
C VAL A 542 4.55 -16.56 -23.74
N ASN A 543 5.87 -16.68 -23.90
CA ASN A 543 6.72 -17.39 -22.93
C ASN A 543 6.82 -16.62 -21.60
N ASN A 544 7.01 -15.30 -21.68
CA ASN A 544 6.99 -14.43 -20.49
C ASN A 544 5.65 -14.55 -19.75
N LEU A 545 4.55 -14.50 -20.50
CA LEU A 545 3.21 -14.61 -19.95
C LEU A 545 2.99 -15.99 -19.30
N ALA A 546 3.41 -17.08 -19.93
CA ALA A 546 3.32 -18.42 -19.36
C ALA A 546 4.11 -18.54 -18.04
N LEU A 547 5.28 -17.91 -17.97
CA LEU A 547 6.09 -17.83 -16.75
C LEU A 547 5.35 -17.07 -15.65
N LEU A 548 4.88 -15.85 -15.94
CA LEU A 548 4.18 -15.01 -14.97
C LEU A 548 2.89 -15.66 -14.46
N LEU A 549 2.12 -16.30 -15.33
CA LEU A 549 0.93 -17.06 -14.92
C LEU A 549 1.32 -18.27 -14.06
N SER A 550 2.39 -18.99 -14.39
CA SER A 550 2.87 -20.08 -13.57
C SER A 550 3.33 -19.61 -12.17
N GLU A 551 3.99 -18.46 -12.08
CA GLU A 551 4.40 -17.82 -10.82
C GLU A 551 3.16 -17.46 -9.98
N ALA A 552 2.16 -16.80 -10.57
CA ALA A 552 0.90 -16.45 -9.91
C ALA A 552 0.14 -17.71 -9.43
N MET A 553 0.07 -18.75 -10.27
CA MET A 553 -0.54 -20.03 -9.89
C MET A 553 0.18 -20.68 -8.70
N GLN A 554 1.51 -20.61 -8.67
CA GLN A 554 2.30 -21.18 -7.61
C GLN A 554 2.07 -20.41 -6.30
N GLN A 555 2.07 -19.08 -6.34
CA GLN A 555 1.78 -18.25 -5.18
C GLN A 555 0.39 -18.59 -4.60
N MET A 556 -0.63 -18.69 -5.45
CA MET A 556 -1.96 -19.15 -5.03
C MET A 556 -1.95 -20.58 -4.43
N GLN A 557 -1.17 -21.51 -4.98
CA GLN A 557 -1.07 -22.86 -4.41
C GLN A 557 -0.40 -22.87 -3.03
N GLU A 558 0.54 -21.97 -2.80
CA GLU A 558 1.23 -21.82 -1.52
C GLU A 558 0.30 -21.21 -0.47
N ASP A 559 -0.39 -20.12 -0.80
CA ASP A 559 -1.40 -19.48 0.04
C ASP A 559 -2.50 -20.48 0.47
N MET A 560 -2.98 -21.33 -0.47
CA MET A 560 -3.92 -22.41 -0.15
C MET A 560 -3.35 -23.47 0.81
N ALA A 561 -2.06 -23.80 0.64
CA ALA A 561 -1.40 -24.81 1.46
C ALA A 561 -1.17 -24.32 2.90
N GLU A 562 -1.00 -23.01 3.10
CA GLU A 562 -0.88 -22.39 4.41
C GLU A 562 -2.24 -22.26 5.12
N GLY A 563 -3.34 -22.12 4.36
CA GLY A 563 -4.70 -21.96 4.88
C GLY A 563 -5.40 -23.24 5.38
N MET A 564 -4.89 -24.44 5.12
CA MET A 564 -5.56 -25.69 5.53
C MET A 564 -5.37 -26.05 7.01
N PRO A 565 -6.45 -26.14 7.82
CA PRO A 565 -6.38 -26.63 9.19
C PRO A 565 -6.38 -28.17 9.19
N GLY A 566 -5.18 -28.79 9.21
CA GLY A 566 -5.02 -30.19 9.61
C GLY A 566 -4.16 -31.10 8.72
N SER A 567 -3.23 -31.81 9.38
CA SER A 567 -2.40 -32.93 8.88
C SER A 567 -1.01 -32.66 8.29
N GLN A 568 -0.31 -31.62 8.74
CA GLN A 568 1.16 -31.73 8.85
C GLN A 568 1.61 -31.52 10.29
N GLN A 569 1.78 -32.66 10.96
CA GLN A 569 2.55 -32.80 12.18
C GLN A 569 4.03 -32.53 11.86
N CYS A 570 4.39 -31.27 11.69
CA CYS A 570 5.77 -30.81 11.67
C CYS A 570 6.04 -30.06 12.98
N SER A 571 6.69 -30.76 13.91
CA SER A 571 6.90 -30.34 15.29
C SER A 571 7.94 -29.20 15.39
N LYS A 572 7.49 -27.94 15.36
CA LYS A 572 8.03 -26.84 16.20
C LYS A 572 7.22 -25.54 15.97
N PRO A 573 6.64 -24.92 17.02
CA PRO A 573 6.10 -23.57 16.91
C PRO A 573 7.27 -22.60 16.67
N GLY A 574 7.25 -21.89 15.54
CA GLY A 574 8.23 -20.84 15.24
C GLY A 574 9.02 -20.97 13.93
N GLY A 575 8.70 -21.92 13.05
CA GLY A 575 9.27 -21.97 11.69
C GLY A 575 8.27 -21.50 10.64
N LYS A 576 8.44 -20.30 10.09
CA LYS A 576 7.74 -19.87 8.86
C LYS A 576 8.17 -20.76 7.67
N PRO A 577 7.26 -21.16 6.76
CA PRO A 577 7.64 -21.62 5.41
C PRO A 577 8.06 -20.39 4.57
N GLY A 578 8.90 -20.41 3.55
CA GLY A 578 10.01 -21.24 3.11
C GLY A 578 10.66 -20.40 1.99
N SER A 579 11.95 -20.09 2.09
CA SER A 579 12.64 -19.11 1.25
C SER A 579 12.55 -19.40 -0.27
N THR A 580 12.74 -18.41 -1.16
CA THR A 580 12.64 -18.58 -2.63
C THR A 580 13.54 -19.70 -3.16
N ALA A 581 14.71 -19.93 -2.55
CA ALA A 581 15.55 -21.08 -2.86
C ALA A 581 14.97 -22.43 -2.39
N GLY A 582 14.21 -22.44 -1.30
CA GLY A 582 13.45 -23.61 -0.82
C GLY A 582 12.28 -23.99 -1.74
N GLN A 583 11.65 -23.02 -2.37
CA GLN A 583 10.62 -23.23 -3.41
C GLN A 583 11.25 -23.78 -4.70
N MET A 584 12.33 -23.16 -5.21
CA MET A 584 13.07 -23.66 -6.38
C MET A 584 13.57 -25.10 -6.20
N LYS A 585 14.02 -25.44 -4.99
CA LYS A 585 14.39 -26.81 -4.63
C LYS A 585 13.20 -27.77 -4.75
N LYS A 586 12.02 -27.43 -4.20
CA LYS A 586 10.83 -28.30 -4.29
C LYS A 586 10.42 -28.54 -5.75
N LEU A 587 10.45 -27.50 -6.58
CA LEU A 587 10.20 -27.60 -8.02
C LEU A 587 11.23 -28.50 -8.71
N GLN A 588 12.51 -28.32 -8.39
CA GLN A 588 13.58 -29.16 -8.92
C GLN A 588 13.45 -30.62 -8.46
N GLU A 589 13.04 -30.90 -7.22
CA GLU A 589 12.77 -32.26 -6.73
C GLU A 589 11.60 -32.93 -7.47
N GLN A 590 10.53 -32.19 -7.73
CA GLN A 590 9.39 -32.68 -8.50
C GLN A 590 9.79 -32.98 -9.95
N LEU A 591 10.53 -32.08 -10.57
CA LEU A 591 11.05 -32.26 -11.93
C LEU A 591 12.00 -33.47 -12.01
N ASN A 592 12.89 -33.65 -11.03
CA ASN A 592 13.78 -34.81 -10.94
C ASN A 592 12.99 -36.13 -10.85
N LYS A 593 11.92 -36.16 -10.05
CA LYS A 593 11.03 -37.32 -9.94
C LYS A 593 10.30 -37.62 -11.25
N GLN A 594 9.86 -36.59 -11.98
CA GLN A 594 9.23 -36.75 -13.29
C GLN A 594 10.20 -37.31 -14.34
N ILE A 595 11.44 -36.78 -14.38
CA ILE A 595 12.50 -37.26 -15.27
C ILE A 595 12.87 -38.73 -14.94
N GLU A 596 12.98 -39.09 -13.66
CA GLU A 596 13.28 -40.46 -13.23
C GLU A 596 12.13 -41.44 -13.54
N ALA A 597 10.89 -41.03 -13.33
CA ALA A 597 9.71 -41.82 -13.70
C ALA A 597 9.64 -42.04 -15.21
N MET A 598 9.94 -41.01 -16.00
CA MET A 598 9.99 -41.10 -17.46
C MET A 598 11.10 -42.04 -17.95
N LYS A 599 12.29 -41.99 -17.33
CA LYS A 599 13.39 -42.92 -17.63
C LYS A 599 13.01 -44.37 -17.33
N LYS A 600 12.39 -44.64 -16.17
CA LYS A 600 11.89 -45.98 -15.82
C LYS A 600 10.81 -46.46 -16.80
N GLY A 601 10.00 -45.54 -17.33
CA GLY A 601 9.05 -45.81 -18.43
C GLY A 601 9.74 -46.17 -19.75
N MET A 602 10.81 -45.45 -20.12
CA MET A 602 11.64 -45.74 -21.29
C MET A 602 12.37 -47.09 -21.19
N GLU A 603 12.87 -47.44 -20.00
CA GLU A 603 13.60 -48.70 -19.77
C GLU A 603 12.66 -49.92 -19.77
N LYS A 604 11.43 -49.79 -19.22
CA LYS A 604 10.41 -50.85 -19.30
C LYS A 604 9.85 -51.06 -20.72
N GLY A 605 9.93 -50.06 -21.59
CA GLY A 605 9.55 -50.16 -23.01
C GLY A 605 10.57 -50.87 -23.92
N LYS A 606 11.82 -51.04 -23.47
CA LYS A 606 12.90 -51.71 -24.24
C LYS A 606 12.95 -53.23 -24.07
N GLY A 607 12.04 -53.83 -23.30
CA GLY A 607 12.08 -55.26 -22.93
C GLY A 607 11.19 -56.21 -23.75
N LYS A 608 10.50 -55.77 -24.80
CA LYS A 608 9.73 -56.67 -25.68
C LYS A 608 9.97 -56.36 -27.16
N GLU A 609 11.11 -56.80 -27.67
CA GLU A 609 11.26 -57.08 -29.10
C GLU A 609 10.70 -58.48 -29.40
N LYS A 610 9.56 -58.53 -30.07
CA LYS A 610 9.33 -59.47 -31.17
C LYS A 610 8.50 -58.75 -32.22
N GLY A 611 9.07 -58.70 -33.43
CA GLY A 611 8.90 -57.62 -34.38
C GLY A 611 7.54 -57.48 -35.04
N GLU A 612 7.28 -56.26 -35.48
CA GLU A 612 6.59 -55.90 -36.71
C GLU A 612 6.82 -54.40 -37.00
N LYS A 613 6.60 -54.01 -38.25
CA LYS A 613 7.10 -52.81 -38.95
C LYS A 613 6.90 -51.44 -38.24
N PRO A 614 7.79 -50.45 -38.50
CA PRO A 614 7.65 -49.09 -37.98
C PRO A 614 6.63 -48.29 -38.81
N GLY A 615 5.47 -47.97 -38.23
CA GLY A 615 4.48 -47.08 -38.84
C GLY A 615 3.42 -46.62 -37.85
N GLN A 616 3.40 -45.31 -37.58
CA GLN A 616 2.30 -44.48 -37.04
C GLN A 616 1.47 -45.01 -35.86
N GLY A 617 1.72 -44.41 -34.68
CA GLY A 617 0.84 -44.45 -33.52
C GLY A 617 1.62 -44.58 -32.21
N GLY A 618 1.85 -43.45 -31.52
CA GLY A 618 2.40 -43.49 -30.14
C GLY A 618 3.53 -42.50 -29.81
N LYS A 619 3.98 -41.64 -30.73
CA LYS A 619 5.11 -40.69 -30.50
C LYS A 619 4.71 -39.26 -30.07
N GLY A 620 3.42 -38.93 -29.98
CA GLY A 620 2.93 -37.58 -29.67
C GLY A 620 3.09 -37.16 -28.20
N GLY A 621 2.49 -37.93 -27.27
CA GLY A 621 2.42 -37.51 -25.85
C GLY A 621 3.76 -37.45 -25.10
N MET A 622 4.75 -38.27 -25.47
CA MET A 622 6.07 -38.23 -24.85
C MET A 622 6.87 -36.98 -25.23
N SER A 623 6.70 -36.52 -26.47
CA SER A 623 7.41 -35.36 -26.99
C SER A 623 6.91 -34.07 -26.34
N GLU A 624 5.60 -33.99 -26.15
CA GLU A 624 4.93 -32.91 -25.45
C GLU A 624 5.30 -32.88 -23.95
N GLN A 625 5.33 -34.04 -23.30
CA GLN A 625 5.70 -34.14 -21.89
C GLN A 625 7.18 -33.76 -21.64
N LEU A 626 8.07 -34.08 -22.58
CA LEU A 626 9.49 -33.64 -22.53
C LEU A 626 9.66 -32.14 -22.78
N ALA A 627 8.86 -31.56 -23.69
CA ALA A 627 8.86 -30.12 -23.93
C ALA A 627 8.35 -29.35 -22.70
N ARG A 628 7.29 -29.85 -22.04
CA ARG A 628 6.80 -29.29 -20.77
C ARG A 628 7.87 -29.35 -19.67
N MET A 629 8.60 -30.47 -19.54
CA MET A 629 9.70 -30.58 -18.57
C MET A 629 10.88 -29.66 -18.89
N ALA A 630 11.19 -29.44 -20.16
CA ALA A 630 12.24 -28.50 -20.57
C ALA A 630 11.83 -27.06 -20.25
N ALA A 631 10.60 -26.67 -20.54
CA ALA A 631 10.05 -25.36 -20.18
C ALA A 631 10.04 -25.14 -18.65
N GLN A 632 9.71 -26.18 -17.87
CA GLN A 632 9.81 -26.14 -16.41
C GLN A 632 11.25 -25.95 -15.93
N GLN A 633 12.21 -26.65 -16.55
CA GLN A 633 13.64 -26.49 -16.21
C GLN A 633 14.15 -25.08 -16.54
N GLU A 634 13.71 -24.53 -17.68
CA GLU A 634 14.03 -23.16 -18.12
C GLU A 634 13.43 -22.11 -17.18
N ALA A 635 12.20 -22.29 -16.73
CA ALA A 635 11.57 -21.42 -15.74
C ALA A 635 12.37 -21.39 -14.43
N ILE A 636 12.78 -22.57 -13.92
CA ILE A 636 13.62 -22.68 -12.72
C ILE A 636 14.99 -21.99 -12.95
N ARG A 637 15.58 -22.12 -14.14
CA ARG A 637 16.85 -21.48 -14.50
C ARG A 637 16.72 -19.95 -14.53
N ASN A 638 15.68 -19.44 -15.16
CA ASN A 638 15.45 -18.00 -15.29
C ASN A 638 15.17 -17.37 -13.93
N GLU A 639 14.39 -18.03 -13.07
CA GLU A 639 14.11 -17.54 -11.72
C GLU A 639 15.36 -17.53 -10.85
N MET A 640 16.20 -18.56 -10.97
CA MET A 640 17.50 -18.58 -10.30
C MET A 640 18.45 -17.48 -10.82
N GLN A 641 18.40 -17.14 -12.11
CA GLN A 641 19.15 -16.02 -12.67
C GLN A 641 18.64 -14.66 -12.19
N LYS A 642 17.31 -14.46 -12.09
CA LYS A 642 16.73 -13.25 -11.48
C LYS A 642 17.13 -13.13 -10.01
N LEU A 643 17.07 -14.23 -9.26
CA LEU A 643 17.51 -14.27 -7.85
C LEU A 643 19.00 -13.93 -7.72
N ASN A 644 19.85 -14.44 -8.61
CA ASN A 644 21.26 -14.06 -8.69
C ASN A 644 21.41 -12.55 -8.98
N GLN A 645 20.66 -11.98 -9.91
CA GLN A 645 20.73 -10.54 -10.22
C GLN A 645 20.26 -9.66 -9.07
N LEU A 646 19.21 -10.08 -8.34
CA LEU A 646 18.66 -9.35 -7.20
C LEU A 646 19.59 -9.41 -5.98
N GLN A 647 20.15 -10.58 -5.68
CA GLN A 647 20.91 -10.82 -4.45
C GLN A 647 22.42 -10.57 -4.60
N ASN A 648 22.92 -10.36 -5.82
CA ASN A 648 24.34 -10.16 -6.12
C ASN A 648 24.68 -8.69 -6.50
N LYS A 649 23.77 -7.74 -6.23
CA LYS A 649 23.97 -6.29 -6.43
C LYS A 649 25.17 -5.70 -5.66
N ASP A 650 25.58 -6.33 -4.56
CA ASP A 650 26.72 -5.89 -3.73
C ASP A 650 28.07 -6.51 -4.13
N GLY A 651 28.11 -7.33 -5.19
CA GLY A 651 29.35 -7.94 -5.72
C GLY A 651 30.02 -8.97 -4.80
N LYS A 652 29.36 -9.42 -3.73
CA LYS A 652 29.92 -10.34 -2.72
C LYS A 652 29.69 -11.83 -3.00
N GLY A 653 29.00 -12.22 -4.07
CA GLY A 653 28.90 -13.62 -4.50
C GLY A 653 28.39 -14.60 -3.43
N SER A 654 27.37 -14.19 -2.65
CA SER A 654 27.04 -14.89 -1.39
C SER A 654 26.21 -16.16 -1.53
N LEU A 655 25.65 -16.47 -2.71
CA LEU A 655 24.93 -17.74 -2.98
C LEU A 655 25.78 -18.80 -3.69
N GLY A 656 27.09 -18.57 -3.79
CA GLY A 656 27.99 -19.44 -4.54
C GLY A 656 27.88 -19.24 -6.06
N ASN A 657 28.36 -20.23 -6.81
CA ASN A 657 28.53 -20.16 -8.26
C ASN A 657 27.20 -20.44 -9.01
N LEU A 658 26.19 -19.58 -8.81
CA LEU A 658 24.86 -19.71 -9.45
C LEU A 658 24.95 -19.72 -10.99
N ASP A 659 25.97 -19.09 -11.57
CA ASP A 659 26.22 -19.12 -13.02
C ASP A 659 26.62 -20.52 -13.54
N GLU A 660 27.30 -21.32 -12.71
CA GLU A 660 27.65 -22.70 -13.02
C GLU A 660 26.42 -23.61 -12.91
N LEU A 661 25.54 -23.31 -11.97
CA LEU A 661 24.25 -23.98 -11.82
C LEU A 661 23.35 -23.73 -13.04
N ALA A 662 23.30 -22.49 -13.52
CA ALA A 662 22.48 -22.11 -14.67
C ALA A 662 22.92 -22.85 -15.95
N LYS A 663 24.22 -23.00 -16.16
CA LYS A 663 24.77 -23.80 -17.27
C LYS A 663 24.37 -25.27 -17.17
N LYS A 664 24.36 -25.85 -15.97
CA LYS A 664 23.90 -27.24 -15.77
C LYS A 664 22.40 -27.41 -16.04
N MET A 665 21.59 -26.40 -15.71
CA MET A 665 20.16 -26.40 -16.05
C MET A 665 19.95 -26.32 -17.56
N GLU A 666 20.70 -25.45 -18.26
CA GLU A 666 20.68 -25.30 -19.73
C GLU A 666 21.12 -26.58 -20.47
N GLU A 667 22.15 -27.28 -19.97
CA GLU A 667 22.54 -28.59 -20.49
C GLU A 667 21.44 -29.64 -20.31
N THR A 668 20.68 -29.55 -19.21
CA THR A 668 19.55 -30.46 -18.95
C THR A 668 18.34 -30.14 -19.83
N GLU A 669 18.04 -28.85 -20.06
CA GLU A 669 17.04 -28.39 -21.04
C GLU A 669 17.37 -28.95 -22.43
N THR A 670 18.64 -28.84 -22.84
CA THR A 670 19.13 -29.36 -24.12
C THR A 670 18.96 -30.88 -24.22
N ASP A 671 19.26 -31.62 -23.15
CA ASP A 671 19.05 -33.07 -23.07
C ASP A 671 17.56 -33.46 -23.18
N LEU A 672 16.67 -32.73 -22.51
CA LEU A 672 15.22 -32.95 -22.52
C LEU A 672 14.61 -32.68 -23.90
N VAL A 673 14.95 -31.54 -24.52
CA VAL A 673 14.50 -31.16 -25.87
C VAL A 673 14.99 -32.16 -26.93
N ASN A 674 16.22 -32.66 -26.78
CA ASN A 674 16.79 -33.67 -27.68
C ASN A 674 16.34 -35.11 -27.36
N LYS A 675 15.43 -35.30 -26.40
CA LYS A 675 14.89 -36.61 -25.98
C LYS A 675 15.95 -37.57 -25.44
N ARG A 676 16.97 -37.04 -24.77
CA ARG A 676 18.11 -37.77 -24.22
C ARG A 676 18.09 -37.73 -22.69
N ILE A 677 17.42 -38.69 -22.04
CA ILE A 677 17.54 -38.86 -20.59
C ILE A 677 18.64 -39.88 -20.31
N THR A 678 19.86 -39.40 -20.07
CA THR A 678 21.02 -40.25 -19.79
C THR A 678 21.27 -40.39 -18.28
N GLN A 679 22.19 -41.28 -17.89
CA GLN A 679 22.67 -41.32 -16.49
C GLN A 679 23.38 -40.01 -16.09
N GLU A 680 23.99 -39.33 -17.06
CA GLU A 680 24.65 -38.03 -16.86
C GLU A 680 23.63 -36.92 -16.60
N THR A 681 22.51 -36.91 -17.35
CA THR A 681 21.39 -36.00 -17.13
C THR A 681 20.80 -36.15 -15.72
N LEU A 682 20.64 -37.37 -15.20
CA LEU A 682 20.16 -37.60 -13.82
C LEU A 682 21.16 -37.13 -12.76
N LYS A 683 22.46 -37.42 -12.95
CA LYS A 683 23.50 -36.94 -12.03
C LYS A 683 23.57 -35.43 -12.00
N ARG A 684 23.46 -34.78 -13.17
CA ARG A 684 23.40 -33.32 -13.27
C ARG A 684 22.21 -32.76 -12.49
N GLN A 685 21.07 -33.44 -12.54
CA GLN A 685 19.88 -33.07 -11.78
C GLN A 685 20.03 -33.24 -10.26
N GLU A 686 20.70 -34.30 -9.81
CA GLU A 686 21.05 -34.49 -8.39
C GLU A 686 22.04 -33.41 -7.91
N GLU A 687 23.00 -33.02 -8.75
CA GLU A 687 23.93 -31.93 -8.46
C GLU A 687 23.23 -30.57 -8.38
N ILE A 688 22.29 -30.30 -9.29
CA ILE A 688 21.49 -29.07 -9.27
C ILE A 688 20.69 -28.98 -7.96
N LEU A 689 20.03 -30.08 -7.58
CA LEU A 689 19.27 -30.16 -6.34
C LEU A 689 20.16 -29.96 -5.10
N THR A 690 21.35 -30.55 -5.10
CA THR A 690 22.32 -30.41 -3.99
C THR A 690 22.77 -28.97 -3.80
N ARG A 691 22.96 -28.22 -4.89
CA ARG A 691 23.32 -26.79 -4.83
C ARG A 691 22.15 -25.91 -4.41
N LEU A 692 20.92 -26.21 -4.84
CA LEU A 692 19.73 -25.52 -4.36
C LEU A 692 19.51 -25.74 -2.85
N LEU A 693 19.83 -26.94 -2.36
CA LEU A 693 19.84 -27.26 -0.92
C LEU A 693 20.87 -26.44 -0.12
N GLU A 694 22.03 -26.13 -0.71
CA GLU A 694 23.04 -25.25 -0.12
C GLU A 694 22.55 -23.78 -0.12
N ALA A 695 21.94 -23.33 -1.21
CA ALA A 695 21.35 -21.99 -1.33
C ALA A 695 20.20 -21.76 -0.33
N GLU A 696 19.28 -22.72 -0.17
CA GLU A 696 18.19 -22.67 0.82
C GLU A 696 18.72 -22.56 2.26
N LYS A 697 19.85 -23.21 2.57
CA LYS A 697 20.48 -23.08 3.90
C LYS A 697 21.08 -21.70 4.11
N ALA A 698 21.79 -21.16 3.12
CA ALA A 698 22.38 -19.83 3.19
C ALA A 698 21.31 -18.72 3.30
N GLU A 699 20.18 -18.88 2.60
CA GLU A 699 19.05 -17.96 2.67
C GLU A 699 18.34 -18.02 4.03
N ARG A 700 18.14 -19.22 4.60
CA ARG A 700 17.61 -19.37 5.96
C ARG A 700 18.52 -18.78 7.03
N GLU A 701 19.85 -18.90 6.88
CA GLU A 701 20.81 -18.26 7.78
C GLU A 701 20.70 -16.73 7.73
N ARG A 702 20.43 -16.15 6.55
CA ARG A 702 20.15 -14.72 6.38
C ARG A 702 18.79 -14.28 6.93
N GLU A 703 17.73 -15.05 6.70
CA GLU A 703 16.42 -14.74 7.28
C GLU A 703 16.46 -14.70 8.81
N LEU A 704 17.30 -15.54 9.44
CA LEU A 704 17.51 -15.52 10.88
C LEU A 704 18.28 -14.27 11.34
N ASP A 705 19.16 -13.71 10.50
CA ASP A 705 19.84 -12.43 10.73
C ASP A 705 18.87 -11.24 10.54
N ASN A 706 18.08 -11.21 9.46
CA ASN A 706 17.05 -10.19 9.19
C ASN A 706 15.88 -10.25 10.20
N LYS A 707 15.56 -11.42 10.77
CA LYS A 707 14.58 -11.53 11.89
C LYS A 707 15.16 -11.06 13.23
N ARG A 708 16.48 -10.87 13.33
CA ARG A 708 17.15 -10.22 14.47
C ARG A 708 17.34 -8.72 14.28
N GLU A 709 17.18 -8.21 13.06
CA GLU A 709 16.74 -6.84 12.83
C GLU A 709 15.28 -6.75 13.30
N SER A 710 15.11 -6.47 14.59
CA SER A 710 13.91 -5.79 15.09
C SER A 710 13.51 -4.71 14.11
N ALA A 711 12.21 -4.49 13.87
CA ALA A 711 11.71 -3.34 13.13
C ALA A 711 12.46 -2.08 13.56
N GLU A 712 13.51 -1.73 12.83
CA GLU A 712 14.02 -0.39 12.87
C GLU A 712 12.86 0.40 12.26
N PRO A 713 12.31 1.38 12.98
CA PRO A 713 11.32 2.26 12.38
C PRO A 713 11.94 2.74 11.08
N ASP A 714 11.25 2.51 9.98
CA ASP A 714 11.70 2.90 8.65
C ASP A 714 12.28 4.30 8.76
N GLN A 715 13.61 4.39 8.73
CA GLN A 715 14.30 5.65 8.49
C GLN A 715 14.17 5.91 7.00
N HIS A 716 12.93 5.98 6.49
CA HIS A 716 12.56 7.16 5.75
C HIS A 716 13.11 8.30 6.58
N ALA A 717 14.27 8.82 6.18
CA ALA A 717 14.78 10.05 6.70
C ALA A 717 13.57 10.96 6.66
N ILE A 718 12.98 11.21 7.84
CA ILE A 718 11.77 11.99 8.01
C ILE A 718 12.10 13.23 7.21
N LYS A 719 11.54 13.33 6.01
CA LYS A 719 11.74 14.50 5.19
C LYS A 719 10.98 15.50 5.99
N SER A 720 11.72 16.21 6.84
CA SER A 720 11.15 17.31 7.59
C SER A 720 10.42 18.11 6.52
N PRO A 721 9.13 18.43 6.73
CA PRO A 721 8.31 19.09 5.71
C PRO A 721 9.16 20.18 5.05
N SER A 722 9.11 20.40 3.75
CA SER A 722 9.99 21.39 3.06
C SER A 722 10.11 22.74 3.81
N ASN A 723 9.07 23.09 4.57
CA ASN A 723 9.01 24.23 5.50
C ASN A 723 10.05 24.19 6.65
N PHE A 724 10.58 23.03 7.08
CA PHE A 724 11.55 22.85 8.17
C PHE A 724 12.97 23.29 7.79
N GLU A 725 13.39 23.11 6.53
CA GLU A 725 14.68 23.62 6.07
C GLU A 725 14.67 25.15 5.95
N GLU A 726 13.57 25.69 5.42
CA GLU A 726 13.34 27.13 5.36
C GLU A 726 13.27 27.74 6.77
N TYR A 727 12.68 27.01 7.71
CA TYR A 727 12.64 27.31 9.14
C TYR A 727 13.99 27.19 9.86
N LYS A 728 14.86 26.23 9.54
CA LYS A 728 16.25 26.20 10.05
C LYS A 728 17.04 27.41 9.58
N LYS A 729 16.81 27.89 8.36
CA LYS A 729 17.42 29.11 7.81
C LYS A 729 16.91 30.38 8.51
N LEU A 730 15.63 30.42 8.90
CA LEU A 730 15.07 31.50 9.75
C LEU A 730 15.67 31.46 11.17
N LYS A 731 15.76 30.28 11.78
CA LYS A 731 16.41 30.06 13.10
C LYS A 731 17.83 30.60 13.14
N MET A 732 18.63 30.42 12.08
CA MET A 732 20.00 30.94 12.06
C MET A 732 20.04 32.47 11.95
N ARG A 733 19.15 33.09 11.16
CA ARG A 733 19.10 34.55 10.98
C ARG A 733 18.60 35.29 12.22
N GLU A 734 17.54 34.80 12.86
CA GLU A 734 16.94 35.43 14.05
C GLU A 734 17.82 35.30 15.30
N VAL A 735 18.46 34.13 15.48
CA VAL A 735 19.38 33.87 16.60
C VAL A 735 20.67 34.70 16.50
N GLU A 736 21.16 34.97 15.28
CA GLU A 736 22.31 35.87 15.09
C GLU A 736 21.98 37.29 15.55
N LEU A 737 20.80 37.82 15.16
CA LEU A 737 20.40 39.18 15.50
C LEU A 737 20.24 39.39 17.02
N LEU A 738 19.56 38.47 17.71
CA LEU A 738 19.30 38.55 19.16
C LEU A 738 20.55 38.33 20.02
N LYS A 739 21.54 37.57 19.54
CA LYS A 739 22.82 37.34 20.25
C LYS A 739 23.79 38.53 20.16
N THR A 740 23.50 39.55 19.35
CA THR A 740 24.38 40.72 19.23
C THR A 740 24.28 41.73 20.38
N ILE A 741 23.36 41.53 21.33
CA ILE A 741 23.21 42.44 22.49
C ILE A 741 24.33 42.17 23.51
N PRO A 742 25.22 43.15 23.80
CA PRO A 742 26.28 42.97 24.78
C PRO A 742 25.74 42.57 26.17
N PRO A 743 26.29 41.52 26.82
CA PRO A 743 25.88 41.09 28.15
C PRO A 743 25.98 42.18 29.24
N THR A 744 26.83 43.18 28.99
CA THR A 744 27.21 44.27 29.90
C THR A 744 26.21 45.42 29.98
N LEU A 745 25.15 45.43 29.16
CA LEU A 745 24.12 46.48 29.21
C LEU A 745 23.23 46.38 30.46
N ASN A 746 22.92 47.53 31.06
CA ASN A 746 21.96 47.63 32.17
C ASN A 746 20.56 47.15 31.71
N PRO A 747 19.79 46.43 32.55
CA PRO A 747 18.45 45.91 32.25
C PRO A 747 17.52 46.91 31.53
N PHE A 748 17.57 48.19 31.90
CA PHE A 748 16.79 49.24 31.25
C PHE A 748 17.09 49.37 29.74
N TYR A 749 18.37 49.40 29.36
CA TYR A 749 18.78 49.52 27.95
C TYR A 749 18.62 48.21 27.18
N LYS A 750 18.73 47.06 27.86
CA LYS A 750 18.38 45.75 27.27
C LYS A 750 16.91 45.73 26.85
N ASN A 751 16.00 46.19 27.71
CA ASN A 751 14.58 46.26 27.39
C ASN A 751 14.27 47.25 26.24
N LEU A 752 14.98 48.39 26.18
CA LEU A 752 14.79 49.37 25.11
C LEU A 752 15.24 48.84 23.73
N VAL A 753 16.38 48.15 23.68
CA VAL A 753 16.90 47.50 22.47
C VAL A 753 15.97 46.38 22.02
N ASN A 754 15.46 45.59 22.96
CA ASN A 754 14.47 44.54 22.67
C ASN A 754 13.17 45.12 22.08
N TYR A 755 12.70 46.27 22.59
CA TYR A 755 11.52 46.96 22.06
C TYR A 755 11.74 47.49 20.64
N TYR A 756 12.94 47.99 20.35
CA TYR A 756 13.33 48.45 19.00
C TYR A 756 13.31 47.31 17.98
N PHE A 757 13.91 46.16 18.28
CA PHE A 757 13.90 45.01 17.37
C PHE A 757 12.49 44.44 17.14
N GLN A 758 11.62 44.41 18.16
CA GLN A 758 10.21 44.01 17.99
C GLN A 758 9.42 44.94 17.06
N SER A 759 9.75 46.24 17.02
CA SER A 759 9.09 47.18 16.11
C SER A 759 9.48 47.00 14.64
N LEU A 760 10.56 46.26 14.37
CA LEU A 760 11.01 45.90 13.03
C LEU A 760 10.37 44.60 12.52
N ASP A 761 10.07 43.64 13.41
CA ASP A 761 9.44 42.34 13.05
C ASP A 761 7.90 42.42 12.89
N ASN A 762 7.25 43.44 13.45
CA ASN A 762 5.80 43.67 13.33
C ASN A 762 5.41 44.53 12.10
N LYS A 763 6.29 44.66 11.11
CA LYS A 763 6.03 45.25 9.79
C LYS A 763 6.23 44.19 8.72
#